data_AF-A0A971FTS8-F1
#
_entry.id   AF-A0A971FTS8-F1
#
_cell.length_a   1.000
_cell.length_b   1.000
_cell.length_c   1.000
_cell.angle_alpha   90.00
_cell.angle_beta   90.00
_cell.angle_gamma   90.00
#
_symmetry.space_group_name_H-M   'P 1'
#
loop_
_entity.id
_entity.type
_entity.pdbx_description
1 polymer ?
#
loop_
_entity_poly.entity_id
_entity_poly.type
_entity_poly.pdbx_seq_one_letter_code
_entity_poly.pdbx_strand_id
1 'polypeptide(L)'
;MRQPEYEDFEKDIQPFCHDPKPYETKIERCTATTVNASGQLLGVVSGEWDGKRSLCFASSETSFLTDFQGASPAADSDQDSSWVVYIQFTDCWQVSASRLQNNQVVQQFRIHASEHVCMQPAICCGDSSVLVTWVEEQNKVLRIQYAQYKSAEWSEPQLINVTSGHCFRPAVCRGDQWLIVFDRSDDDKHCLEYTFLNDQLNQVMQGTIISDDAWLYAPVCGASSDRYMIACLSQKLVIDPDLEIVDHDTGLGYCEWADGAFSPLVRVADLNDGLLGEVLYTPYFGIRRRCHLVVDEQDVWLFWEGCPENQLNADKQNKTKAGFSWEHYGHLLGLRKKNEAWEGPVYLHRGGIQYSVASSGNGRIAVSWIDSSYLTQQPELRVELIDLSCGEPYKPQARRGRWKPWTVPKVDSKRYSTVVGDETLKLYWADTHVHSRYCPDAEGEPDLLVQTAREQAQIDFMCIIDNDFYPYAGIMPLEWERLKTLAALFSKNDNFILLPGYEYTYHEKGLEPNFNHRYVMYPSGGEFYSRTDPRSRTLEDLAPLVDAAGGILVAHHPTFRLIDHPIDHYTEICSSWRISMEEKNEIRKKLRSGQKLTFIGSSDTHRALPGLGGALTGVYATSLDPDALFEGYRKGRTIATQGNRTVIDFRINEEISGASLSIPASEKLLIHCVIRADRPIEYAEIICDESVIRSYRDPGLEIYDQFSLSPEGGTHTYYVRVKLIGDPSFNEPDADPDVYSGPFVRSGHYPFNFARVDGPFAWSTPVWVTVT
;
A
#
# COMPACT_ATOMS: atom_id res chain seq x y z
N MET A 1 27.67 36.82 14.62
CA MET A 1 26.57 36.17 13.88
C MET A 1 26.75 34.68 14.08
N ARG A 2 26.02 34.11 15.04
CA ARG A 2 25.99 32.65 15.29
C ARG A 2 24.99 32.05 14.31
N GLN A 3 25.34 30.91 13.73
CA GLN A 3 24.42 30.06 12.99
C GLN A 3 23.21 29.74 13.88
N PRO A 4 21.97 29.70 13.36
CA PRO A 4 20.86 29.15 14.12
C PRO A 4 21.06 27.63 14.23
N GLU A 5 21.13 27.14 15.45
CA GLU A 5 21.09 25.71 15.77
C GLU A 5 19.70 25.15 15.44
N TYR A 6 19.69 24.01 14.73
CA TYR A 6 18.49 23.26 14.32
C TYR A 6 18.05 22.32 15.47
N GLU A 7 17.40 22.82 16.52
CA GLU A 7 17.05 21.99 17.71
C GLU A 7 15.56 21.83 18.03
N ASP A 8 14.62 22.48 17.33
CA ASP A 8 13.24 22.62 17.85
C ASP A 8 12.15 21.75 17.17
N PHE A 9 12.46 20.90 16.19
CA PHE A 9 11.44 20.07 15.52
C PHE A 9 11.20 18.71 16.20
N GLU A 10 12.25 18.07 16.70
CA GLU A 10 12.12 16.70 17.22
C GLU A 10 11.45 16.67 18.59
N LYS A 11 11.60 17.69 19.45
CA LYS A 11 11.00 17.72 20.80
C LYS A 11 9.47 17.59 20.81
N ASP A 12 8.79 17.94 19.73
CA ASP A 12 7.32 17.86 19.65
C ASP A 12 6.81 16.50 19.12
N ILE A 13 7.65 15.69 18.45
CA ILE A 13 7.32 14.31 17.99
C ILE A 13 7.94 13.25 18.91
N GLN A 14 9.09 13.55 19.53
CA GLN A 14 9.79 12.71 20.50
C GLN A 14 8.89 12.19 21.65
N PRO A 15 7.95 12.95 22.26
CA PRO A 15 7.08 12.40 23.29
C PRO A 15 6.10 11.34 22.76
N PHE A 16 5.86 11.28 21.45
CA PHE A 16 4.90 10.38 20.80
C PHE A 16 5.53 9.08 20.28
N CYS A 17 6.81 9.10 19.91
CA CYS A 17 7.53 7.92 19.41
C CYS A 17 8.39 7.21 20.47
N HIS A 18 8.77 7.88 21.58
CA HIS A 18 9.63 7.31 22.62
C HIS A 18 8.88 6.77 23.85
N ASP A 19 7.70 7.31 24.15
CA ASP A 19 6.89 6.84 25.28
C ASP A 19 5.71 6.03 24.72
N PRO A 20 5.70 4.69 24.86
CA PRO A 20 4.62 3.83 24.38
C PRO A 20 3.40 3.99 25.30
N LYS A 21 2.88 5.21 25.41
CA LYS A 21 1.51 5.38 25.83
C LYS A 21 0.67 4.79 24.71
N PRO A 22 -0.10 3.72 24.96
CA PRO A 22 -1.07 3.28 23.98
C PRO A 22 -1.89 4.51 23.64
N TYR A 23 -1.91 4.94 22.39
CA TYR A 23 -2.93 5.89 22.01
C TYR A 23 -4.25 5.22 22.36
N GLU A 24 -5.02 5.90 23.20
CA GLU A 24 -6.38 5.50 23.55
C GLU A 24 -7.27 5.47 22.31
N THR A 25 -6.82 5.90 21.12
CA THR A 25 -7.64 5.92 19.90
C THR A 25 -6.84 5.60 18.64
N LYS A 26 -7.35 4.68 17.81
CA LYS A 26 -6.94 4.44 16.42
C LYS A 26 -8.19 4.48 15.52
N ILE A 27 -8.13 5.12 14.37
CA ILE A 27 -9.25 5.23 13.43
C ILE A 27 -8.96 4.41 12.16
N GLU A 28 -9.90 3.56 11.76
CA GLU A 28 -9.84 2.83 10.50
C GLU A 28 -10.03 3.80 9.35
N ARG A 29 -9.30 3.63 8.24
CA ARG A 29 -9.44 4.46 7.03
C ARG A 29 -10.71 4.09 6.25
N CYS A 30 -11.87 4.20 6.88
CA CYS A 30 -13.19 3.88 6.33
C CYS A 30 -14.32 4.58 7.10
N THR A 31 -14.84 5.66 6.52
CA THR A 31 -16.01 6.41 7.01
C THR A 31 -17.24 6.08 6.17
N ALA A 32 -18.45 6.22 6.71
CA ALA A 32 -19.69 6.21 5.94
C ALA A 32 -20.64 7.32 6.41
N THR A 33 -21.55 7.75 5.53
CA THR A 33 -22.46 8.86 5.80
C THR A 33 -23.82 8.60 5.19
N THR A 34 -24.87 9.00 5.90
CA THR A 34 -26.23 9.00 5.36
C THR A 34 -27.06 10.13 5.97
N VAL A 35 -28.19 10.43 5.35
CA VAL A 35 -29.22 11.33 5.85
C VAL A 35 -30.59 10.72 5.59
N ASN A 36 -31.44 10.66 6.61
CA ASN A 36 -32.81 10.16 6.44
C ASN A 36 -33.77 11.26 5.97
N ALA A 37 -35.00 10.87 5.61
CA ALA A 37 -36.00 11.82 5.09
C ALA A 37 -36.41 12.91 6.09
N SER A 38 -36.18 12.69 7.40
CA SER A 38 -36.39 13.70 8.44
C SER A 38 -35.24 14.72 8.57
N GLY A 39 -34.17 14.57 7.77
CA GLY A 39 -32.99 15.42 7.79
C GLY A 39 -31.99 15.06 8.90
N GLN A 40 -32.14 13.90 9.55
CA GLN A 40 -31.19 13.46 10.57
C GLN A 40 -29.92 12.92 9.89
N LEU A 41 -28.80 13.57 10.21
CA LEU A 41 -27.48 13.22 9.72
C LEU A 41 -26.87 12.10 10.56
N LEU A 42 -26.18 11.18 9.88
CA LEU A 42 -25.38 10.15 10.51
C LEU A 42 -24.04 10.02 9.78
N GLY A 43 -22.95 10.28 10.49
CA GLY A 43 -21.62 9.80 10.13
C GLY A 43 -21.28 8.57 10.96
N VAL A 44 -20.49 7.65 10.39
CA VAL A 44 -19.94 6.51 11.13
C VAL A 44 -18.50 6.23 10.70
N VAL A 45 -17.66 5.87 11.67
CA VAL A 45 -16.30 5.37 11.44
C VAL A 45 -16.01 4.23 12.40
N SER A 46 -15.21 3.26 11.99
CA SER A 46 -14.69 2.21 12.88
C SER A 46 -13.32 2.58 13.42
N GLY A 47 -12.99 2.02 14.57
CA GLY A 47 -11.71 2.26 15.20
C GLY A 47 -11.55 1.47 16.50
N GLU A 48 -10.46 1.73 17.19
CA GLU A 48 -10.15 1.20 18.51
C GLU A 48 -10.09 2.37 19.50
N TRP A 49 -10.89 2.32 20.56
CA TRP A 49 -10.87 3.27 21.68
C TRP A 49 -10.57 2.52 22.97
N ASP A 50 -9.53 2.93 23.70
CA ASP A 50 -9.07 2.29 24.94
C ASP A 50 -8.83 0.77 24.81
N GLY A 51 -8.28 0.34 23.67
CA GLY A 51 -8.06 -1.08 23.35
C GLY A 51 -9.32 -1.85 22.96
N LYS A 52 -10.48 -1.18 22.88
CA LYS A 52 -11.76 -1.78 22.46
C LYS A 52 -12.12 -1.32 21.06
N ARG A 53 -12.30 -2.28 20.15
CA ARG A 53 -12.83 -1.99 18.81
C ARG A 53 -14.31 -1.58 18.91
N SER A 54 -14.67 -0.47 18.27
CA SER A 54 -16.02 0.08 18.28
C SER A 54 -16.37 0.77 16.95
N LEU A 55 -17.64 1.07 16.76
CA LEU A 55 -18.09 2.06 15.79
C LEU A 55 -18.35 3.38 16.54
N CYS A 56 -17.84 4.48 15.99
CA CYS A 56 -18.15 5.83 16.42
C CYS A 56 -19.20 6.42 15.47
N PHE A 57 -20.34 6.80 16.03
CA PHE A 57 -21.41 7.47 15.32
C PHE A 57 -21.37 8.96 15.63
N ALA A 58 -21.55 9.79 14.62
CA ALA A 58 -21.62 11.23 14.76
C ALA A 58 -22.91 11.78 14.13
N SER A 59 -23.41 12.85 14.74
CA SER A 59 -24.45 13.73 14.23
C SER A 59 -23.95 15.17 14.28
N SER A 60 -24.76 16.15 13.88
CA SER A 60 -24.38 17.57 13.97
C SER A 60 -24.13 18.08 15.40
N GLU A 61 -24.67 17.41 16.43
CA GLU A 61 -24.61 17.88 17.82
C GLU A 61 -23.87 16.94 18.77
N THR A 62 -23.88 15.63 18.50
CA THR A 62 -23.35 14.61 19.41
C THR A 62 -22.67 13.47 18.67
N SER A 63 -21.69 12.85 19.32
CA SER A 63 -21.13 11.55 18.94
C SER A 63 -21.28 10.51 20.05
N PHE A 64 -21.27 9.23 19.71
CA PHE A 64 -21.28 8.13 20.67
C PHE A 64 -20.58 6.88 20.12
N LEU A 65 -20.05 6.06 21.03
CA LEU A 65 -19.40 4.79 20.72
C LEU A 65 -20.36 3.62 20.93
N THR A 66 -20.20 2.57 20.14
CA THR A 66 -20.90 1.30 20.35
C THR A 66 -20.16 0.34 21.25
N ASP A 67 -20.91 -0.57 21.87
CA ASP A 67 -20.34 -1.64 22.69
C ASP A 67 -19.87 -2.86 21.91
N PHE A 68 -20.25 -2.98 20.63
CA PHE A 68 -19.88 -4.09 19.76
C PHE A 68 -18.76 -3.69 18.79
N GLN A 69 -17.97 -4.70 18.40
CA GLN A 69 -16.79 -4.54 17.55
C GLN A 69 -17.19 -4.57 16.07
N GLY A 70 -17.09 -3.44 15.37
CA GLY A 70 -17.38 -3.34 13.94
C GLY A 70 -16.20 -2.77 13.14
N ALA A 71 -16.21 -3.02 11.85
CA ALA A 71 -15.19 -2.57 10.90
C ALA A 71 -15.78 -2.32 9.53
N SER A 72 -15.08 -1.49 8.74
CA SER A 72 -15.42 -1.17 7.36
C SER A 72 -16.91 -0.83 7.16
N PRO A 73 -17.43 0.18 7.89
CA PRO A 73 -18.86 0.48 7.87
C PRO A 73 -19.32 1.01 6.51
N ALA A 74 -20.54 0.65 6.14
CA ALA A 74 -21.31 1.26 5.05
C ALA A 74 -22.68 1.69 5.59
N ALA A 75 -23.22 2.81 5.10
CA ALA A 75 -24.44 3.39 5.63
C ALA A 75 -25.36 3.89 4.52
N ASP A 76 -26.66 3.73 4.72
CA ASP A 76 -27.72 4.34 3.90
C ASP A 76 -28.99 4.50 4.74
N SER A 77 -29.97 5.26 4.28
CA SER A 77 -31.19 5.55 5.04
C SER A 77 -32.46 5.31 4.23
N ASP A 78 -33.50 4.82 4.93
CA ASP A 78 -34.87 4.84 4.45
C ASP A 78 -35.62 6.08 5.02
N GLN A 79 -36.94 6.14 4.85
CA GLN A 79 -37.74 7.28 5.32
C GLN A 79 -37.66 7.48 6.84
N ASP A 80 -37.61 6.39 7.61
CA ASP A 80 -37.80 6.40 9.06
C ASP A 80 -36.52 6.02 9.83
N SER A 81 -35.49 5.52 9.15
CA SER A 81 -34.35 4.87 9.80
C SER A 81 -33.06 5.01 9.01
N SER A 82 -31.96 5.05 9.74
CA SER A 82 -30.61 4.90 9.17
C SER A 82 -30.12 3.49 9.42
N TRP A 83 -29.45 2.91 8.44
CA TRP A 83 -28.89 1.56 8.49
C TRP A 83 -27.39 1.63 8.35
N VAL A 84 -26.68 0.88 9.18
CA VAL A 84 -25.23 0.70 9.08
C VAL A 84 -24.91 -0.78 9.02
N VAL A 85 -24.22 -1.19 7.97
CA VAL A 85 -23.66 -2.53 7.80
C VAL A 85 -22.18 -2.48 8.10
N TYR A 86 -21.66 -3.51 8.76
CA TYR A 86 -20.26 -3.59 9.14
C TYR A 86 -19.82 -5.05 9.24
N ILE A 87 -18.50 -5.24 9.16
CA ILE A 87 -17.86 -6.54 9.32
C ILE A 87 -17.41 -6.71 10.77
N GLN A 88 -17.54 -7.93 11.28
CA GLN A 88 -16.97 -8.33 12.56
C GLN A 88 -16.14 -9.60 12.37
N PHE A 89 -15.11 -9.75 13.21
CA PHE A 89 -14.38 -11.00 13.34
C PHE A 89 -14.21 -11.28 14.84
N THR A 90 -14.77 -12.41 15.27
CA THR A 90 -14.53 -12.95 16.62
C THR A 90 -13.88 -14.31 16.47
N ASP A 91 -14.68 -15.37 16.33
CA ASP A 91 -14.24 -16.72 15.98
C ASP A 91 -14.48 -17.03 14.49
N CYS A 92 -15.36 -16.25 13.86
CA CYS A 92 -15.72 -16.34 12.46
C CYS A 92 -16.03 -14.93 11.93
N TRP A 93 -16.02 -14.80 10.60
CA TRP A 93 -16.40 -13.56 9.93
C TRP A 93 -17.91 -13.39 9.97
N GLN A 94 -18.37 -12.18 10.29
CA GLN A 94 -19.79 -11.85 10.35
C GLN A 94 -20.08 -10.59 9.55
N VAL A 95 -21.17 -10.63 8.80
CA VAL A 95 -21.80 -9.44 8.21
C VAL A 95 -22.96 -9.08 9.10
N SER A 96 -22.90 -7.90 9.70
CA SER A 96 -23.86 -7.43 10.69
C SER A 96 -24.45 -6.09 10.27
N ALA A 97 -25.67 -5.82 10.72
CA ALA A 97 -26.34 -4.55 10.48
C ALA A 97 -26.94 -4.00 11.77
N SER A 98 -26.91 -2.68 11.92
CA SER A 98 -27.61 -1.94 12.96
C SER A 98 -28.61 -0.98 12.31
N ARG A 99 -29.85 -1.00 12.80
CA ARG A 99 -30.89 -0.04 12.44
C ARG A 99 -30.97 1.02 13.53
N LEU A 100 -30.96 2.28 13.12
CA LEU A 100 -30.98 3.44 13.99
C LEU A 100 -32.23 4.30 13.75
N GLN A 101 -32.82 4.78 14.84
CA GLN A 101 -33.89 5.79 14.84
C GLN A 101 -33.53 6.88 15.83
N ASN A 102 -33.65 8.15 15.44
CA ASN A 102 -33.19 9.29 16.25
C ASN A 102 -31.73 9.12 16.74
N ASN A 103 -30.86 8.62 15.85
CA ASN A 103 -29.45 8.33 16.14
C ASN A 103 -29.23 7.38 17.34
N GLN A 104 -30.19 6.52 17.64
CA GLN A 104 -30.05 5.44 18.62
C GLN A 104 -30.23 4.10 17.95
N VAL A 105 -29.38 3.13 18.29
CA VAL A 105 -29.50 1.75 17.81
C VAL A 105 -30.76 1.13 18.40
N VAL A 106 -31.73 0.83 17.54
CA VAL A 106 -33.01 0.21 17.95
C VAL A 106 -33.03 -1.29 17.69
N GLN A 107 -32.29 -1.76 16.68
CA GLN A 107 -32.20 -3.17 16.31
C GLN A 107 -30.81 -3.50 15.78
N GLN A 108 -30.37 -4.73 16.05
CA GLN A 108 -29.12 -5.29 15.52
C GLN A 108 -29.39 -6.66 14.92
N PHE A 109 -28.72 -6.93 13.81
CA PHE A 109 -28.90 -8.13 13.01
C PHE A 109 -27.53 -8.75 12.72
N ARG A 110 -27.47 -10.08 12.78
CA ARG A 110 -26.44 -10.86 12.12
C ARG A 110 -27.03 -11.34 10.80
N ILE A 111 -26.57 -10.78 9.69
CA ILE A 111 -27.04 -11.14 8.35
C ILE A 111 -26.44 -12.47 7.93
N HIS A 112 -25.13 -12.63 8.16
CA HIS A 112 -24.38 -13.79 7.73
C HIS A 112 -23.21 -14.08 8.67
N ALA A 113 -22.79 -15.33 8.73
CA ALA A 113 -21.58 -15.79 9.41
C ALA A 113 -20.86 -16.82 8.55
N SER A 114 -19.54 -16.70 8.43
CA SER A 114 -18.70 -17.56 7.59
C SER A 114 -17.35 -17.83 8.26
N GLU A 115 -16.78 -19.00 8.00
CA GLU A 115 -15.38 -19.30 8.33
C GLU A 115 -14.42 -18.59 7.37
N HIS A 116 -14.93 -18.13 6.22
CA HIS A 116 -14.20 -17.46 5.17
C HIS A 116 -14.26 -15.94 5.31
N VAL A 117 -13.26 -15.23 4.78
CA VAL A 117 -13.17 -13.77 4.91
C VAL A 117 -14.40 -13.08 4.33
N CYS A 118 -15.00 -12.17 5.10
CA CYS A 118 -16.03 -11.24 4.65
C CYS A 118 -15.46 -9.81 4.65
N MET A 119 -15.66 -9.05 3.58
CA MET A 119 -15.13 -7.68 3.49
C MET A 119 -15.94 -6.79 2.55
N GLN A 120 -15.63 -5.49 2.58
CA GLN A 120 -16.17 -4.47 1.67
C GLN A 120 -17.70 -4.52 1.56
N PRO A 121 -18.44 -4.39 2.69
CA PRO A 121 -19.89 -4.37 2.62
C PRO A 121 -20.37 -3.08 1.92
N ALA A 122 -21.49 -3.17 1.21
CA ALA A 122 -22.23 -2.04 0.71
C ALA A 122 -23.73 -2.22 0.95
N ILE A 123 -24.45 -1.11 1.05
CA ILE A 123 -25.87 -1.08 1.40
C ILE A 123 -26.60 -0.08 0.51
N CYS A 124 -27.84 -0.40 0.15
CA CYS A 124 -28.79 0.56 -0.38
C CYS A 124 -30.19 0.31 0.20
N CYS A 125 -30.83 1.38 0.65
CA CYS A 125 -32.21 1.41 1.13
C CYS A 125 -33.15 1.78 -0.02
N GLY A 126 -34.16 0.94 -0.25
CA GLY A 126 -35.32 1.27 -1.07
C GLY A 126 -36.54 1.58 -0.20
N ASP A 127 -37.69 1.88 -0.82
CA ASP A 127 -38.91 2.34 -0.13
C ASP A 127 -39.41 1.41 0.99
N SER A 128 -39.23 0.09 0.84
CA SER A 128 -39.74 -0.91 1.79
C SER A 128 -38.80 -2.09 2.02
N SER A 129 -37.54 -1.95 1.60
CA SER A 129 -36.55 -3.03 1.65
C SER A 129 -35.14 -2.49 1.62
N VAL A 130 -34.21 -3.20 2.22
CA VAL A 130 -32.78 -2.85 2.23
C VAL A 130 -32.01 -3.98 1.54
N LEU A 131 -31.11 -3.65 0.62
CA LEU A 131 -30.22 -4.63 0.00
C LEU A 131 -28.80 -4.41 0.51
N VAL A 132 -28.18 -5.49 0.97
CA VAL A 132 -26.79 -5.51 1.45
C VAL A 132 -25.99 -6.44 0.57
N THR A 133 -24.79 -6.00 0.21
CA THR A 133 -23.80 -6.78 -0.56
C THR A 133 -22.48 -6.84 0.20
N TRP A 134 -21.70 -7.89 -0.01
CA TRP A 134 -20.35 -8.02 0.55
C TRP A 134 -19.50 -8.95 -0.31
N VAL A 135 -18.18 -8.89 -0.12
CA VAL A 135 -17.24 -9.86 -0.68
C VAL A 135 -17.06 -11.01 0.30
N GLU A 136 -17.13 -12.24 -0.19
CA GLU A 136 -16.81 -13.46 0.56
C GLU A 136 -15.88 -14.37 -0.26
N GLU A 137 -14.93 -15.03 0.41
CA GLU A 137 -14.13 -16.08 -0.22
C GLU A 137 -14.92 -17.39 -0.35
N GLN A 138 -14.96 -17.93 -1.57
CA GLN A 138 -15.52 -19.23 -1.87
C GLN A 138 -14.61 -20.01 -2.82
N ASN A 139 -14.21 -21.21 -2.41
CA ASN A 139 -13.36 -22.11 -3.21
C ASN A 139 -12.08 -21.44 -3.70
N LYS A 140 -11.44 -20.65 -2.83
CA LYS A 140 -10.24 -19.84 -3.08
C LYS A 140 -10.44 -18.70 -4.08
N VAL A 141 -11.68 -18.24 -4.27
CA VAL A 141 -11.98 -17.10 -5.13
C VAL A 141 -12.91 -16.13 -4.43
N LEU A 142 -12.69 -14.84 -4.62
CA LEU A 142 -13.50 -13.79 -3.99
C LEU A 142 -14.74 -13.53 -4.84
N ARG A 143 -15.91 -13.53 -4.20
CA ARG A 143 -17.23 -13.44 -4.84
C ARG A 143 -18.10 -12.41 -4.14
N ILE A 144 -19.06 -11.85 -4.87
CA ILE A 144 -20.06 -10.95 -4.30
C ILE A 144 -21.27 -11.76 -3.85
N GLN A 145 -21.66 -11.54 -2.60
CA GLN A 145 -22.85 -12.07 -1.97
C GLN A 145 -23.83 -10.93 -1.69
N TYR A 146 -25.12 -11.25 -1.58
CA TYR A 146 -26.13 -10.27 -1.20
C TYR A 146 -27.28 -10.88 -0.39
N ALA A 147 -27.92 -10.04 0.42
CA ALA A 147 -29.13 -10.37 1.17
C ALA A 147 -30.06 -9.16 1.26
N GLN A 148 -31.36 -9.40 1.24
CA GLN A 148 -32.37 -8.35 1.32
C GLN A 148 -33.11 -8.43 2.66
N TYR A 149 -33.28 -7.29 3.32
CA TYR A 149 -34.24 -7.13 4.40
C TYR A 149 -35.57 -6.67 3.85
N LYS A 150 -36.64 -7.44 4.10
CA LYS A 150 -38.00 -7.10 3.70
C LYS A 150 -39.00 -7.74 4.67
N SER A 151 -40.08 -7.03 5.00
CA SER A 151 -41.13 -7.55 5.88
C SER A 151 -40.61 -8.06 7.24
N ALA A 152 -39.64 -7.34 7.82
CA ALA A 152 -38.99 -7.63 9.10
C ALA A 152 -38.06 -8.85 9.16
N GLU A 153 -37.69 -9.41 8.01
CA GLU A 153 -36.79 -10.58 7.91
C GLU A 153 -35.69 -10.34 6.87
N TRP A 154 -34.54 -10.96 7.09
CA TRP A 154 -33.47 -11.04 6.08
C TRP A 154 -33.67 -12.28 5.22
N SER A 155 -33.49 -12.15 3.91
CA SER A 155 -33.38 -13.30 3.02
C SER A 155 -32.11 -14.09 3.31
N GLU A 156 -32.10 -15.37 2.93
CA GLU A 156 -30.85 -16.13 2.85
C GLU A 156 -29.86 -15.43 1.89
N PRO A 157 -28.55 -15.43 2.21
CA PRO A 157 -27.52 -14.93 1.31
C PRO A 157 -27.55 -15.62 -0.05
N GLN A 158 -27.40 -14.82 -1.11
CA GLN A 158 -27.35 -15.28 -2.49
C GLN A 158 -26.06 -14.82 -3.15
N LEU A 159 -25.56 -15.66 -4.05
CA LEU A 159 -24.31 -15.42 -4.79
C LEU A 159 -24.60 -14.70 -6.11
N ILE A 160 -23.82 -13.67 -6.44
CA ILE A 160 -23.81 -13.12 -7.80
C ILE A 160 -23.06 -14.08 -8.71
N ASN A 161 -23.70 -14.44 -9.82
CA ASN A 161 -23.15 -15.40 -10.76
C ASN A 161 -22.11 -14.74 -11.67
N VAL A 162 -20.83 -15.06 -11.49
CA VAL A 162 -19.71 -14.56 -12.30
C VAL A 162 -18.84 -15.74 -12.72
N THR A 163 -18.37 -15.74 -13.97
CA THR A 163 -17.72 -16.91 -14.58
C THR A 163 -16.25 -17.10 -14.17
N SER A 164 -15.54 -16.03 -13.83
CA SER A 164 -14.09 -16.07 -13.53
C SER A 164 -13.66 -14.90 -12.64
N GLY A 165 -12.40 -14.91 -12.23
CA GLY A 165 -11.75 -13.79 -11.57
C GLY A 165 -12.14 -13.60 -10.12
N HIS A 166 -11.43 -12.70 -9.43
CA HIS A 166 -11.78 -12.24 -8.09
C HIS A 166 -12.63 -10.98 -8.20
N CYS A 167 -13.72 -10.90 -7.43
CA CYS A 167 -14.65 -9.77 -7.41
C CYS A 167 -14.45 -8.94 -6.13
N PHE A 168 -14.49 -7.61 -6.27
CA PHE A 168 -14.21 -6.66 -5.18
C PHE A 168 -15.15 -5.46 -5.20
N ARG A 169 -15.19 -4.75 -4.07
CA ARG A 169 -15.76 -3.41 -3.92
C ARG A 169 -17.15 -3.27 -4.54
N PRO A 170 -18.14 -4.08 -4.10
CA PRO A 170 -19.49 -3.94 -4.61
C PRO A 170 -20.06 -2.58 -4.20
N ALA A 171 -20.82 -1.98 -5.11
CA ALA A 171 -21.70 -0.85 -4.87
C ALA A 171 -23.11 -1.24 -5.33
N VAL A 172 -24.11 -0.68 -4.67
CA VAL A 172 -25.52 -1.00 -4.91
C VAL A 172 -26.35 0.28 -4.91
N CYS A 173 -27.31 0.37 -5.84
CA CYS A 173 -28.30 1.44 -5.86
C CYS A 173 -29.69 0.92 -6.27
N ARG A 174 -30.73 1.73 -6.01
CA ARG A 174 -32.14 1.41 -6.30
C ARG A 174 -32.72 2.42 -7.29
N GLY A 175 -33.14 1.93 -8.46
CA GLY A 175 -34.03 2.61 -9.40
C GLY A 175 -35.40 1.93 -9.45
N ASP A 176 -35.90 1.56 -10.62
CA ASP A 176 -37.04 0.65 -10.80
C ASP A 176 -36.67 -0.83 -10.52
N GLN A 177 -35.39 -1.17 -10.71
CA GLN A 177 -34.67 -2.37 -10.29
C GLN A 177 -33.49 -2.08 -9.34
N TRP A 178 -32.96 -3.11 -8.70
CA TRP A 178 -31.67 -3.04 -8.00
C TRP A 178 -30.53 -3.17 -9.00
N LEU A 179 -29.54 -2.29 -8.90
CA LEU A 179 -28.28 -2.42 -9.62
C LEU A 179 -27.19 -2.76 -8.60
N ILE A 180 -26.44 -3.83 -8.86
CA ILE A 180 -25.18 -4.10 -8.17
C ILE A 180 -24.06 -3.99 -9.20
N VAL A 181 -23.05 -3.18 -8.91
CA VAL A 181 -21.82 -3.06 -9.71
C VAL A 181 -20.62 -3.40 -8.82
N PHE A 182 -19.62 -4.04 -9.39
CA PHE A 182 -18.39 -4.39 -8.68
C PHE A 182 -17.25 -4.47 -9.68
N ASP A 183 -16.01 -4.35 -9.22
CA ASP A 183 -14.88 -4.61 -10.10
C ASP A 183 -14.42 -6.06 -10.00
N ARG A 184 -13.90 -6.54 -11.12
CA ARG A 184 -13.42 -7.89 -11.30
C ARG A 184 -12.01 -7.83 -11.84
N SER A 185 -11.17 -8.68 -11.25
CA SER A 185 -9.82 -8.94 -11.71
C SER A 185 -9.69 -10.37 -12.22
N ASP A 186 -9.23 -10.49 -13.46
CA ASP A 186 -8.68 -11.72 -14.02
C ASP A 186 -7.17 -11.53 -14.24
N ASP A 187 -6.43 -12.61 -14.52
CA ASP A 187 -4.97 -12.56 -14.69
C ASP A 187 -4.50 -11.49 -15.72
N ASP A 188 -5.32 -11.07 -16.68
CA ASP A 188 -4.92 -10.06 -17.69
C ASP A 188 -5.78 -8.78 -17.72
N LYS A 189 -6.84 -8.68 -16.90
CA LYS A 189 -7.86 -7.63 -17.06
C LYS A 189 -8.48 -7.17 -15.75
N HIS A 190 -8.68 -5.86 -15.67
CA HIS A 190 -9.49 -5.19 -14.65
C HIS A 190 -10.67 -4.49 -15.29
N CYS A 191 -11.87 -4.95 -14.96
CA CYS A 191 -13.11 -4.47 -15.53
C CYS A 191 -14.18 -4.29 -14.46
N LEU A 192 -15.30 -3.66 -14.82
CA LEU A 192 -16.49 -3.65 -13.98
C LEU A 192 -17.47 -4.69 -14.48
N GLU A 193 -18.14 -5.36 -13.56
CA GLU A 193 -19.31 -6.19 -13.82
C GLU A 193 -20.52 -5.52 -13.18
N TYR A 194 -21.67 -5.63 -13.81
CA TYR A 194 -22.92 -5.16 -13.26
C TYR A 194 -24.03 -6.20 -13.40
N THR A 195 -24.97 -6.18 -12.48
CA THR A 195 -26.16 -7.03 -12.51
C THR A 195 -27.39 -6.27 -12.04
N PHE A 196 -28.49 -6.47 -12.75
CA PHE A 196 -29.80 -5.99 -12.36
C PHE A 196 -30.60 -7.10 -11.68
N LEU A 197 -31.21 -6.78 -10.54
CA LEU A 197 -32.13 -7.67 -9.82
C LEU A 197 -33.52 -7.03 -9.77
N ASN A 198 -34.56 -7.82 -10.02
CA ASN A 198 -35.93 -7.40 -9.79
C ASN A 198 -36.32 -7.47 -8.31
N ASP A 199 -37.56 -7.08 -7.98
CA ASP A 199 -38.06 -7.09 -6.59
C ASP A 199 -38.16 -8.49 -5.96
N GLN A 200 -38.09 -9.55 -6.77
CA GLN A 200 -38.03 -10.94 -6.32
C GLN A 200 -36.57 -11.45 -6.28
N LEU A 201 -35.58 -10.56 -6.41
CA LEU A 201 -34.15 -10.86 -6.45
C LEU A 201 -33.72 -11.77 -7.60
N ASN A 202 -34.54 -11.93 -8.63
CA ASN A 202 -34.11 -12.65 -9.82
C ASN A 202 -33.17 -11.76 -10.62
N GLN A 203 -32.04 -12.33 -11.02
CA GLN A 203 -31.14 -11.71 -11.97
C GLN A 203 -31.84 -11.59 -13.33
N VAL A 204 -32.12 -10.36 -13.75
CA VAL A 204 -32.81 -10.07 -15.02
C VAL A 204 -31.82 -9.71 -16.12
N MET A 205 -30.66 -9.17 -15.76
CA MET A 205 -29.63 -8.75 -16.70
C MET A 205 -28.27 -8.66 -16.03
N GLN A 206 -27.21 -8.86 -16.82
CA GLN A 206 -25.83 -8.62 -16.41
C GLN A 206 -25.00 -8.16 -17.61
N GLY A 207 -23.86 -7.53 -17.34
CA GLY A 207 -22.89 -7.19 -18.36
C GLY A 207 -21.58 -6.70 -17.77
N THR A 208 -20.61 -6.49 -18.66
CA THR A 208 -19.25 -6.09 -18.32
C THR A 208 -18.93 -4.75 -18.96
N ILE A 209 -18.28 -3.85 -18.21
CA ILE A 209 -17.71 -2.60 -18.71
C ILE A 209 -16.20 -2.74 -18.69
N ILE A 210 -15.57 -2.58 -19.85
CA ILE A 210 -14.12 -2.73 -20.05
C ILE A 210 -13.54 -1.41 -20.54
N SER A 211 -12.24 -1.22 -20.32
CA SER A 211 -11.42 -0.23 -21.01
C SER A 211 -10.25 -0.93 -21.70
N ASP A 212 -9.84 -0.42 -22.86
CA ASP A 212 -8.72 -0.95 -23.63
C ASP A 212 -7.36 -0.42 -23.14
N ASP A 213 -7.34 0.72 -22.43
CA ASP A 213 -6.10 1.43 -22.07
C ASP A 213 -5.92 1.67 -20.56
N ALA A 214 -6.87 1.23 -19.74
CA ALA A 214 -6.86 1.47 -18.29
C ALA A 214 -7.51 0.34 -17.50
N TRP A 215 -7.05 0.15 -16.26
CA TRP A 215 -7.73 -0.66 -15.28
C TRP A 215 -8.89 0.12 -14.68
N LEU A 216 -10.05 -0.54 -14.58
CA LEU A 216 -11.26 0.01 -13.96
C LEU A 216 -11.50 -0.66 -12.62
N TYR A 217 -11.71 0.13 -11.56
CA TYR A 217 -11.97 -0.40 -10.21
C TYR A 217 -12.69 0.61 -9.31
N ALA A 218 -13.07 0.15 -8.11
CA ALA A 218 -13.79 0.93 -7.10
C ALA A 218 -15.02 1.66 -7.68
N PRO A 219 -15.99 0.89 -8.25
CA PRO A 219 -17.17 1.50 -8.83
C PRO A 219 -18.07 2.09 -7.74
N VAL A 220 -18.81 3.13 -8.13
CA VAL A 220 -19.95 3.68 -7.41
C VAL A 220 -21.12 3.80 -8.37
N CYS A 221 -22.34 3.68 -7.85
CA CYS A 221 -23.54 3.74 -8.66
C CYS A 221 -24.62 4.59 -8.03
N GLY A 222 -25.46 5.20 -8.87
CA GLY A 222 -26.65 5.92 -8.46
C GLY A 222 -27.77 5.71 -9.47
N ALA A 223 -28.99 6.00 -9.04
CA ALA A 223 -30.16 5.84 -9.89
C ALA A 223 -31.22 6.92 -9.60
N SER A 224 -32.05 7.20 -10.60
CA SER A 224 -33.28 7.98 -10.46
C SER A 224 -34.34 7.42 -11.39
N SER A 225 -35.35 6.75 -10.81
CA SER A 225 -36.37 6.01 -11.56
C SER A 225 -35.74 4.98 -12.51
N ASP A 226 -35.83 5.18 -13.83
CA ASP A 226 -35.30 4.31 -14.88
C ASP A 226 -33.88 4.70 -15.35
N ARG A 227 -33.30 5.76 -14.77
CA ARG A 227 -31.92 6.20 -15.04
C ARG A 227 -30.96 5.53 -14.07
N TYR A 228 -29.90 4.91 -14.61
CA TYR A 228 -28.81 4.32 -13.83
C TYR A 228 -27.47 4.86 -14.30
N MET A 229 -26.58 5.11 -13.35
CA MET A 229 -25.28 5.71 -13.62
C MET A 229 -24.21 4.97 -12.83
N ILE A 230 -23.06 4.78 -13.47
CA ILE A 230 -21.87 4.18 -12.87
C ILE A 230 -20.72 5.18 -13.04
N ALA A 231 -19.98 5.40 -11.96
CA ALA A 231 -18.65 5.98 -12.02
C ALA A 231 -17.64 5.01 -11.43
N CYS A 232 -16.38 5.13 -11.81
CA CYS A 232 -15.31 4.30 -11.28
C CYS A 232 -13.98 5.03 -11.39
N LEU A 233 -12.96 4.49 -10.73
CA LEU A 233 -11.58 4.86 -11.02
C LEU A 233 -11.12 4.22 -12.32
N SER A 234 -10.34 4.98 -13.08
CA SER A 234 -9.63 4.56 -14.27
C SER A 234 -8.15 4.86 -14.08
N GLN A 235 -7.32 3.84 -14.17
CA GLN A 235 -5.89 3.93 -13.87
C GLN A 235 -5.04 3.34 -15.00
N LYS A 236 -3.96 4.03 -15.37
CA LYS A 236 -2.96 3.52 -16.29
C LYS A 236 -1.56 4.00 -15.96
N LEU A 237 -0.56 3.20 -16.34
CA LEU A 237 0.84 3.52 -16.11
C LEU A 237 1.30 4.72 -16.95
N VAL A 238 2.10 5.56 -16.31
CA VAL A 238 2.79 6.68 -16.92
C VAL A 238 4.24 6.75 -16.44
N ILE A 239 5.10 7.36 -17.23
CA ILE A 239 6.50 7.62 -16.91
C ILE A 239 6.82 9.10 -17.04
N ASP A 240 7.66 9.61 -16.17
CA ASP A 240 8.42 10.83 -16.42
C ASP A 240 9.70 10.44 -17.20
N PRO A 241 9.82 10.78 -18.49
CA PRO A 241 10.96 10.36 -19.30
C PRO A 241 12.27 11.04 -18.90
N ASP A 242 12.24 12.19 -18.22
CA ASP A 242 13.45 12.91 -17.83
C ASP A 242 14.08 12.29 -16.58
N LEU A 243 13.24 11.83 -15.65
CA LEU A 243 13.68 11.18 -14.42
C LEU A 243 13.63 9.64 -14.47
N GLU A 244 12.95 9.05 -15.44
CA GLU A 244 12.67 7.60 -15.52
C GLU A 244 11.98 7.04 -14.27
N ILE A 245 11.07 7.82 -13.69
CA ILE A 245 10.18 7.39 -12.60
C ILE A 245 8.80 7.06 -13.16
N VAL A 246 8.17 6.03 -12.62
CA VAL A 246 6.86 5.54 -13.06
C VAL A 246 5.80 5.87 -12.03
N ASP A 247 4.57 6.07 -12.48
CA ASP A 247 3.40 6.17 -11.62
C ASP A 247 2.09 5.89 -12.39
N HIS A 248 0.97 6.26 -11.79
CA HIS A 248 -0.37 6.01 -12.29
C HIS A 248 -1.14 7.30 -12.57
N ASP A 249 -1.48 7.49 -13.85
CA ASP A 249 -2.47 8.49 -14.25
C ASP A 249 -3.86 7.98 -13.85
N THR A 250 -4.45 8.63 -12.85
CA THR A 250 -5.72 8.24 -12.23
C THR A 250 -6.80 9.27 -12.58
N GLY A 251 -7.97 8.79 -13.00
CA GLY A 251 -9.13 9.64 -13.27
C GLY A 251 -10.45 8.97 -12.93
N LEU A 252 -11.54 9.70 -13.13
CA LEU A 252 -12.90 9.18 -12.99
C LEU A 252 -13.48 8.84 -14.35
N GLY A 253 -13.85 7.58 -14.52
CA GLY A 253 -14.68 7.09 -15.61
C GLY A 253 -16.16 7.21 -15.26
N TYR A 254 -17.01 7.43 -16.27
CA TYR A 254 -18.45 7.58 -16.12
C TYR A 254 -19.19 6.95 -17.29
N CYS A 255 -20.30 6.27 -17.00
CA CYS A 255 -21.28 5.84 -18.01
C CYS A 255 -22.70 5.84 -17.45
N GLU A 256 -23.67 5.87 -18.36
CA GLU A 256 -25.09 5.86 -18.03
C GLU A 256 -25.82 4.75 -18.78
N TRP A 257 -26.89 4.26 -18.18
CA TRP A 257 -27.78 3.30 -18.79
C TRP A 257 -28.61 3.94 -19.90
N ALA A 258 -28.54 3.38 -21.10
CA ALA A 258 -29.31 3.81 -22.26
C ALA A 258 -29.64 2.60 -23.15
N ASP A 259 -30.91 2.45 -23.54
CA ASP A 259 -31.35 1.48 -24.55
C ASP A 259 -30.92 0.02 -24.30
N GLY A 260 -30.88 -0.42 -23.04
CA GLY A 260 -30.59 -1.83 -22.69
C GLY A 260 -29.12 -2.16 -22.46
N ALA A 261 -28.23 -1.17 -22.44
CA ALA A 261 -26.83 -1.31 -22.03
C ALA A 261 -26.29 -0.01 -21.40
N PHE A 262 -25.13 -0.07 -20.75
CA PHE A 262 -24.40 1.15 -20.38
C PHE A 262 -23.70 1.74 -21.61
N SER A 263 -23.69 3.07 -21.70
CA SER A 263 -22.87 3.80 -22.66
C SER A 263 -21.38 3.45 -22.51
N PRO A 264 -20.55 3.67 -23.54
CA PRO A 264 -19.10 3.60 -23.37
C PRO A 264 -18.65 4.47 -22.20
N LEU A 265 -17.74 3.94 -21.38
CA LEU A 265 -17.16 4.67 -20.26
C LEU A 265 -16.33 5.84 -20.80
N VAL A 266 -16.62 7.05 -20.31
CA VAL A 266 -15.86 8.26 -20.65
C VAL A 266 -15.15 8.79 -19.42
N ARG A 267 -13.89 9.22 -19.57
CA ARG A 267 -13.15 9.88 -18.50
C ARG A 267 -13.62 11.32 -18.35
N VAL A 268 -14.11 11.69 -17.17
CA VAL A 268 -14.74 12.99 -16.89
C VAL A 268 -13.97 13.85 -15.89
N ALA A 269 -13.06 13.26 -15.10
CA ALA A 269 -12.22 13.98 -14.16
C ALA A 269 -10.83 13.38 -14.03
N ASP A 270 -9.92 14.18 -13.47
CA ASP A 270 -8.53 13.82 -13.20
C ASP A 270 -8.22 13.94 -11.72
N LEU A 271 -7.69 12.86 -11.16
CA LEU A 271 -7.44 12.70 -9.73
C LEU A 271 -5.93 12.81 -9.41
N ASN A 272 -5.15 13.33 -10.36
CA ASN A 272 -3.69 13.32 -10.27
C ASN A 272 -3.10 14.30 -9.24
N ASP A 273 -3.86 15.29 -8.78
CA ASP A 273 -3.36 16.27 -7.82
C ASP A 273 -3.06 15.63 -6.46
N GLY A 274 -1.77 15.61 -6.09
CA GLY A 274 -1.28 14.90 -4.90
C GLY A 274 -1.08 13.40 -5.09
N LEU A 275 -1.48 12.85 -6.25
CA LEU A 275 -1.12 11.49 -6.66
C LEU A 275 0.13 11.54 -7.56
N LEU A 276 0.10 12.20 -8.72
CA LEU A 276 1.29 12.30 -9.56
C LEU A 276 2.24 13.38 -9.03
N GLY A 277 3.45 12.96 -8.64
CA GLY A 277 4.48 13.86 -8.12
C GLY A 277 4.79 15.02 -9.08
N GLU A 278 4.63 16.28 -8.63
CA GLU A 278 5.11 17.46 -9.37
C GLU A 278 6.42 17.98 -8.80
N VAL A 279 6.45 18.28 -7.50
CA VAL A 279 7.62 18.87 -6.82
C VAL A 279 8.02 17.99 -5.63
N LEU A 280 7.05 17.57 -4.82
CA LEU A 280 7.27 16.66 -3.70
C LEU A 280 6.00 15.85 -3.48
N TYR A 281 6.11 14.52 -3.51
CA TYR A 281 5.08 13.68 -2.88
C TYR A 281 5.03 14.05 -1.39
N THR A 282 3.83 14.36 -0.88
CA THR A 282 3.64 14.60 0.54
C THR A 282 2.74 13.49 1.10
N PRO A 283 3.22 12.75 2.12
CA PRO A 283 2.42 11.86 2.96
C PRO A 283 1.03 12.41 3.28
N TYR A 284 -0.01 11.59 3.13
CA TYR A 284 -1.39 12.04 3.32
C TYR A 284 -2.29 10.94 3.87
N PHE A 285 -2.89 11.22 5.03
CA PHE A 285 -3.70 10.25 5.79
C PHE A 285 -5.08 9.99 5.18
N GLY A 286 -5.52 10.88 4.30
CA GLY A 286 -6.79 10.77 3.59
C GLY A 286 -6.75 9.85 2.38
N ILE A 287 -7.89 9.61 1.74
CA ILE A 287 -8.07 8.60 0.68
C ILE A 287 -8.45 9.31 -0.62
N ARG A 288 -7.45 9.73 -1.40
CA ARG A 288 -7.63 10.45 -2.68
C ARG A 288 -8.36 9.64 -3.74
N ARG A 289 -8.31 8.31 -3.62
CA ARG A 289 -8.91 7.32 -4.53
C ARG A 289 -10.28 6.81 -4.07
N ARG A 290 -10.99 7.57 -3.25
CA ARG A 290 -12.37 7.26 -2.89
C ARG A 290 -13.30 8.24 -3.61
N CYS A 291 -14.12 7.71 -4.50
CA CYS A 291 -15.12 8.49 -5.21
C CYS A 291 -16.53 8.21 -4.69
N HIS A 292 -17.45 9.15 -4.93
CA HIS A 292 -18.87 9.03 -4.62
C HIS A 292 -19.69 9.55 -5.81
N LEU A 293 -20.86 8.97 -6.05
CA LEU A 293 -21.79 9.40 -7.09
C LEU A 293 -23.14 9.66 -6.44
N VAL A 294 -23.71 10.83 -6.71
CA VAL A 294 -25.01 11.24 -6.18
C VAL A 294 -25.89 11.77 -7.29
N VAL A 295 -27.16 11.39 -7.23
CA VAL A 295 -28.20 11.91 -8.11
C VAL A 295 -29.01 12.93 -7.32
N ASP A 296 -28.95 14.19 -7.75
CA ASP A 296 -29.61 15.33 -7.09
C ASP A 296 -30.62 15.93 -8.08
N GLU A 297 -31.90 15.60 -7.89
CA GLU A 297 -32.98 15.89 -8.83
C GLU A 297 -32.71 15.34 -10.25
N GLN A 298 -32.30 16.21 -11.18
CA GLN A 298 -31.94 15.86 -12.57
C GLN A 298 -30.43 15.80 -12.80
N ASP A 299 -29.65 16.34 -11.86
CA ASP A 299 -28.21 16.51 -11.97
C ASP A 299 -27.48 15.31 -11.37
N VAL A 300 -26.25 15.12 -11.84
CA VAL A 300 -25.35 14.08 -11.31
C VAL A 300 -24.12 14.76 -10.74
N TRP A 301 -23.74 14.35 -9.54
CA TRP A 301 -22.52 14.81 -8.89
C TRP A 301 -21.56 13.67 -8.67
N LEU A 302 -20.30 13.89 -9.02
CA LEU A 302 -19.18 13.04 -8.64
C LEU A 302 -18.33 13.77 -7.60
N PHE A 303 -17.95 13.07 -6.54
CA PHE A 303 -17.13 13.63 -5.48
C PHE A 303 -15.87 12.80 -5.27
N TRP A 304 -14.79 13.46 -4.89
CA TRP A 304 -13.56 12.79 -4.45
C TRP A 304 -12.76 13.69 -3.53
N GLU A 305 -11.78 13.09 -2.86
CA GLU A 305 -10.87 13.80 -1.98
C GLU A 305 -9.63 14.26 -2.76
N GLY A 306 -9.32 15.56 -2.70
CA GLY A 306 -8.14 16.16 -3.33
C GLY A 306 -7.17 16.72 -2.30
N CYS A 307 -5.88 16.59 -2.57
CA CYS A 307 -4.82 17.19 -1.75
C CYS A 307 -3.72 17.78 -2.66
N PRO A 308 -3.92 19.01 -3.19
CA PRO A 308 -3.01 19.60 -4.18
C PRO A 308 -1.64 19.97 -3.60
N GLU A 309 -0.55 19.60 -4.29
CA GLU A 309 0.83 19.81 -3.81
C GLU A 309 1.21 21.28 -3.58
N ASN A 310 0.73 22.21 -4.43
CA ASN A 310 1.18 23.60 -4.35
C ASN A 310 0.62 24.35 -3.13
N GLN A 311 -0.54 23.94 -2.62
CA GLN A 311 -1.16 24.53 -1.43
C GLN A 311 -0.35 24.13 -0.20
N LEU A 312 -0.02 22.84 -0.11
CA LEU A 312 0.93 22.34 0.88
C LEU A 312 2.26 23.10 0.84
N ASN A 313 2.79 23.39 -0.36
CA ASN A 313 4.06 24.11 -0.52
C ASN A 313 3.97 25.60 -0.13
N ALA A 314 2.89 26.29 -0.46
CA ALA A 314 2.69 27.70 -0.11
C ALA A 314 2.49 27.90 1.41
N ASP A 315 1.73 27.01 2.04
CA ASP A 315 1.51 27.03 3.49
C ASP A 315 2.81 26.73 4.26
N LYS A 316 3.66 25.86 3.70
CA LYS A 316 5.03 25.59 4.20
C LYS A 316 5.98 26.79 4.09
N GLN A 317 5.77 27.73 3.15
CA GLN A 317 6.64 28.91 2.95
C GLN A 317 6.27 30.10 3.84
N ASN A 318 5.02 30.19 4.33
CA ASN A 318 4.53 31.35 5.08
C ASN A 318 4.77 31.30 6.60
N LYS A 319 5.39 30.25 7.16
CA LYS A 319 5.70 30.15 8.60
C LYS A 319 7.21 30.39 8.85
N THR A 320 7.57 31.61 9.27
CA THR A 320 8.94 32.04 9.64
C THR A 320 9.44 31.50 10.99
N LYS A 321 9.01 30.30 11.40
CA LYS A 321 9.57 29.56 12.52
C LYS A 321 9.62 28.08 12.14
N ALA A 322 10.81 27.51 12.25
CA ALA A 322 11.10 26.11 11.94
C ALA A 322 10.11 25.17 12.65
N GLY A 323 9.48 24.30 11.86
CA GLY A 323 8.59 23.24 12.30
C GLY A 323 7.70 22.81 11.13
N PHE A 324 7.85 21.57 10.66
CA PHE A 324 6.98 21.03 9.63
C PHE A 324 5.53 21.06 10.16
N SER A 325 4.62 21.78 9.50
CA SER A 325 3.19 21.65 9.82
C SER A 325 2.67 20.39 9.14
N TRP A 326 2.54 19.32 9.92
CA TRP A 326 1.88 18.04 9.58
C TRP A 326 0.36 18.20 9.44
N GLU A 327 -0.08 19.26 8.76
CA GLU A 327 -1.48 19.50 8.46
C GLU A 327 -1.90 18.48 7.38
N HIS A 328 -2.30 17.28 7.81
CA HIS A 328 -2.87 16.23 6.96
C HIS A 328 -4.34 16.54 6.72
N TYR A 329 -4.64 17.60 5.98
CA TYR A 329 -6.00 17.84 5.50
C TYR A 329 -6.03 17.87 3.98
N GLY A 330 -7.14 17.38 3.43
CA GLY A 330 -7.48 17.58 2.03
C GLY A 330 -8.80 18.33 1.92
N HIS A 331 -9.40 18.15 0.75
CA HIS A 331 -10.57 18.89 0.34
C HIS A 331 -11.56 17.95 -0.35
N LEU A 332 -12.84 18.16 -0.10
CA LEU A 332 -13.89 17.53 -0.89
C LEU A 332 -14.06 18.32 -2.18
N LEU A 333 -13.77 17.67 -3.29
CA LEU A 333 -14.01 18.17 -4.63
C LEU A 333 -15.32 17.60 -5.17
N GLY A 334 -16.04 18.39 -5.96
CA GLY A 334 -17.27 18.01 -6.63
C GLY A 334 -17.24 18.36 -8.12
N LEU A 335 -17.79 17.49 -8.96
CA LEU A 335 -17.97 17.69 -10.40
C LEU A 335 -19.45 17.44 -10.75
N ARG A 336 -20.12 18.45 -11.31
CA ARG A 336 -21.53 18.40 -11.68
C ARG A 336 -21.72 18.11 -13.16
N LYS A 337 -22.65 17.20 -13.48
CA LYS A 337 -23.28 17.07 -14.80
C LYS A 337 -24.68 17.69 -14.72
N LYS A 338 -24.94 18.68 -15.57
CA LYS A 338 -26.22 19.38 -15.69
C LYS A 338 -26.61 19.51 -17.16
N ASN A 339 -27.86 19.16 -17.50
CA ASN A 339 -28.35 19.19 -18.89
C ASN A 339 -27.40 18.49 -19.88
N GLU A 340 -26.93 17.28 -19.54
CA GLU A 340 -25.97 16.50 -20.32
C GLU A 340 -24.56 17.10 -20.49
N ALA A 341 -24.24 18.20 -19.83
CA ALA A 341 -22.93 18.84 -19.87
C ALA A 341 -22.22 18.77 -18.51
N TRP A 342 -20.92 18.47 -18.53
CA TRP A 342 -20.06 18.56 -17.36
C TRP A 342 -19.62 20.00 -17.13
N GLU A 343 -19.79 20.48 -15.90
CA GLU A 343 -19.23 21.75 -15.43
C GLU A 343 -17.77 21.57 -14.99
N GLY A 344 -17.10 22.65 -14.59
CA GLY A 344 -15.76 22.56 -13.99
C GLY A 344 -15.83 22.06 -12.55
N PRO A 345 -14.79 21.36 -12.04
CA PRO A 345 -14.78 20.91 -10.66
C PRO A 345 -14.74 22.09 -9.68
N VAL A 346 -15.29 21.88 -8.48
CA VAL A 346 -15.36 22.88 -7.42
C VAL A 346 -14.89 22.31 -6.08
N TYR A 347 -14.35 23.17 -5.22
CA TYR A 347 -14.18 22.89 -3.80
C TYR A 347 -15.53 23.03 -3.09
N LEU A 348 -15.97 21.97 -2.42
CA LEU A 348 -17.19 21.97 -1.61
C LEU A 348 -16.90 22.01 -0.11
N HIS A 349 -15.77 21.45 0.31
CA HIS A 349 -15.31 21.47 1.70
C HIS A 349 -13.79 21.49 1.77
N ARG A 350 -13.23 22.07 2.84
CA ARG A 350 -11.79 22.10 3.09
C ARG A 350 -11.47 21.69 4.52
N GLY A 351 -10.31 21.05 4.74
CA GLY A 351 -9.79 20.86 6.09
C GLY A 351 -10.12 19.52 6.74
N GLY A 352 -10.39 18.48 5.96
CA GLY A 352 -10.70 17.14 6.47
C GLY A 352 -10.04 16.03 5.66
N ILE A 353 -10.16 14.80 6.16
CA ILE A 353 -9.69 13.59 5.49
C ILE A 353 -10.75 12.49 5.57
N GLN A 354 -10.62 11.49 4.70
CA GLN A 354 -11.54 10.35 4.64
C GLN A 354 -13.00 10.80 4.46
N TYR A 355 -13.25 11.67 3.48
CA TYR A 355 -14.59 12.13 3.17
C TYR A 355 -15.50 10.96 2.78
N SER A 356 -16.72 11.00 3.30
CA SER A 356 -17.84 10.19 2.86
C SER A 356 -19.03 11.09 2.57
N VAL A 357 -19.76 10.76 1.49
CA VAL A 357 -20.89 11.55 0.98
C VAL A 357 -22.12 10.64 0.95
N ALA A 358 -23.26 11.14 1.42
CA ALA A 358 -24.51 10.38 1.39
C ALA A 358 -24.97 10.11 -0.06
N SER A 359 -25.73 9.03 -0.23
CA SER A 359 -26.23 8.52 -1.52
C SER A 359 -27.24 9.45 -2.23
N SER A 360 -27.82 10.42 -1.51
CA SER A 360 -28.85 11.33 -2.02
C SER A 360 -28.69 12.75 -1.46
N GLY A 361 -29.21 13.73 -2.22
CA GLY A 361 -29.21 15.15 -1.87
C GLY A 361 -30.45 15.86 -2.40
N ASN A 362 -30.63 17.11 -1.96
CA ASN A 362 -31.64 18.03 -2.49
C ASN A 362 -31.09 19.46 -2.49
N GLY A 363 -30.11 19.73 -3.36
CA GLY A 363 -29.29 20.96 -3.36
C GLY A 363 -28.33 21.11 -2.17
N ARG A 364 -28.52 20.31 -1.12
CA ARG A 364 -27.58 20.09 -0.02
C ARG A 364 -27.31 18.61 0.13
N ILE A 365 -26.12 18.27 0.61
CA ILE A 365 -25.71 16.89 0.79
C ILE A 365 -25.02 16.65 2.13
N ALA A 366 -25.32 15.50 2.74
CA ALA A 366 -24.67 15.10 3.97
C ALA A 366 -23.26 14.57 3.68
N VAL A 367 -22.29 15.11 4.40
CA VAL A 367 -20.88 14.76 4.28
C VAL A 367 -20.32 14.52 5.66
N SER A 368 -19.61 13.40 5.85
CA SER A 368 -18.78 13.19 7.04
C SER A 368 -17.30 13.15 6.70
N TRP A 369 -16.46 13.57 7.63
CA TRP A 369 -15.01 13.54 7.51
C TRP A 369 -14.36 13.39 8.87
N ILE A 370 -13.09 12.99 8.86
CA ILE A 370 -12.24 13.06 10.04
C ILE A 370 -11.56 14.43 10.06
N ASP A 371 -11.79 15.18 11.12
CA ASP A 371 -11.02 16.38 11.46
C ASP A 371 -9.77 15.94 12.21
N SER A 372 -8.66 15.94 11.49
CA SER A 372 -7.31 15.65 11.99
C SER A 372 -6.38 16.83 11.72
N SER A 373 -6.91 18.06 11.76
CA SER A 373 -6.19 19.28 11.41
C SER A 373 -4.83 19.43 12.13
N TYR A 374 -4.66 18.77 13.28
CA TYR A 374 -3.38 18.64 13.98
C TYR A 374 -3.18 17.23 14.56
N LEU A 375 -2.03 16.59 14.29
CA LEU A 375 -1.64 15.31 14.92
C LEU A 375 -1.53 15.38 16.45
N THR A 376 -1.51 16.58 17.04
CA THR A 376 -1.48 16.78 18.49
C THR A 376 -2.87 16.68 19.15
N GLN A 377 -3.94 16.61 18.37
CA GLN A 377 -5.31 16.48 18.85
C GLN A 377 -5.88 15.11 18.47
N GLN A 378 -6.80 14.59 19.28
CA GLN A 378 -7.52 13.37 18.92
C GLN A 378 -8.38 13.63 17.68
N PRO A 379 -8.33 12.74 16.67
CA PRO A 379 -9.13 12.90 15.47
C PRO A 379 -10.63 12.76 15.79
N GLU A 380 -11.45 13.65 15.25
CA GLU A 380 -12.89 13.68 15.47
C GLU A 380 -13.65 13.38 14.17
N LEU A 381 -14.65 12.50 14.25
CA LEU A 381 -15.62 12.34 13.17
C LEU A 381 -16.63 13.50 13.21
N ARG A 382 -16.68 14.28 12.13
CA ARG A 382 -17.66 15.35 11.92
C ARG A 382 -18.64 14.97 10.81
N VAL A 383 -19.86 15.50 10.88
CA VAL A 383 -20.87 15.36 9.82
C VAL A 383 -21.71 16.62 9.70
N GLU A 384 -21.89 17.10 8.47
CA GLU A 384 -22.64 18.33 8.16
C GLU A 384 -23.38 18.24 6.82
N LEU A 385 -24.34 19.16 6.61
CA LEU A 385 -24.96 19.39 5.31
C LEU A 385 -24.19 20.47 4.55
N ILE A 386 -23.68 20.10 3.38
CA ILE A 386 -22.94 20.99 2.49
C ILE A 386 -23.85 21.50 1.38
N ASP A 387 -23.87 22.81 1.17
CA ASP A 387 -24.63 23.47 0.11
C ASP A 387 -23.88 23.38 -1.23
N LEU A 388 -24.48 22.68 -2.20
CA LEU A 388 -23.87 22.43 -3.51
C LEU A 388 -23.78 23.70 -4.38
N SER A 389 -24.48 24.78 -4.01
CA SER A 389 -24.42 26.07 -4.72
C SER A 389 -23.24 26.95 -4.29
N CYS A 390 -22.59 26.63 -3.16
CA CYS A 390 -21.51 27.44 -2.58
C CYS A 390 -20.11 27.04 -3.05
N GLY A 391 -20.00 26.13 -4.03
CA GLY A 391 -18.72 25.60 -4.49
C GLY A 391 -17.79 26.66 -5.09
N GLU A 392 -16.52 26.65 -4.68
CA GLU A 392 -15.49 27.52 -5.26
C GLU A 392 -14.82 26.84 -6.47
N PRO A 393 -14.62 27.51 -7.62
CA PRO A 393 -13.95 26.89 -8.76
C PRO A 393 -12.59 26.27 -8.43
N TYR A 394 -12.42 24.99 -8.77
CA TYR A 394 -11.16 24.29 -8.69
C TYR A 394 -10.45 24.27 -10.04
N LYS A 395 -9.14 24.49 -10.03
CA LYS A 395 -8.29 24.31 -11.20
C LYS A 395 -7.25 23.23 -10.89
N PRO A 396 -7.27 22.10 -11.59
CA PRO A 396 -6.25 21.07 -11.47
C PRO A 396 -4.86 21.66 -11.66
N GLN A 397 -3.89 21.14 -10.91
CA GLN A 397 -2.56 21.73 -10.79
C GLN A 397 -1.48 20.86 -11.43
N ALA A 398 -1.69 19.54 -11.44
CA ALA A 398 -0.74 18.56 -11.94
C ALA A 398 -0.35 18.83 -13.40
N ARG A 399 0.96 18.92 -13.64
CA ARG A 399 1.52 19.11 -14.99
C ARG A 399 1.44 17.84 -15.82
N ARG A 400 0.30 17.60 -16.43
CA ARG A 400 0.07 16.45 -17.36
C ARG A 400 1.10 16.37 -18.49
N GLY A 401 1.72 17.48 -18.88
CA GLY A 401 2.75 17.51 -19.92
C GLY A 401 4.01 16.72 -19.58
N ARG A 402 4.35 16.57 -18.29
CA ARG A 402 5.53 15.85 -17.78
C ARG A 402 5.40 14.34 -17.98
N TRP A 403 4.27 13.78 -17.56
CA TRP A 403 4.00 12.35 -17.56
C TRP A 403 3.52 11.85 -18.93
N LYS A 404 4.08 10.74 -19.40
CA LYS A 404 3.73 10.11 -20.69
C LYS A 404 3.16 8.71 -20.47
N PRO A 405 2.19 8.26 -21.28
CA PRO A 405 1.74 6.86 -21.25
C PRO A 405 2.93 5.92 -21.37
N TRP A 406 2.94 4.88 -20.53
CA TRP A 406 4.03 3.93 -20.48
C TRP A 406 3.51 2.50 -20.33
N THR A 407 4.27 1.57 -20.88
CA THR A 407 4.01 0.13 -20.76
C THR A 407 5.29 -0.52 -20.27
N VAL A 408 5.15 -1.43 -19.31
CA VAL A 408 6.30 -2.14 -18.76
C VAL A 408 6.95 -2.99 -19.86
N PRO A 409 8.29 -2.89 -20.05
CA PRO A 409 9.01 -3.79 -20.94
C PRO A 409 8.83 -5.23 -20.49
N LYS A 410 8.63 -6.15 -21.45
CA LYS A 410 8.52 -7.58 -21.13
C LYS A 410 9.83 -8.11 -20.56
N VAL A 411 9.75 -8.77 -19.41
CA VAL A 411 10.87 -9.50 -18.80
C VAL A 411 11.01 -10.88 -19.47
N ASP A 412 12.24 -11.41 -19.55
CA ASP A 412 12.47 -12.77 -20.05
C ASP A 412 11.80 -13.80 -19.12
N SER A 413 10.94 -14.63 -19.70
CA SER A 413 10.29 -15.75 -18.99
C SER A 413 11.28 -16.78 -18.45
N LYS A 414 12.51 -16.86 -19.00
CA LYS A 414 13.52 -17.82 -18.56
C LYS A 414 14.31 -17.27 -17.37
N ARG A 415 14.08 -17.88 -16.21
CA ARG A 415 14.85 -17.61 -14.99
C ARG A 415 16.31 -17.98 -15.16
N TYR A 416 17.21 -17.17 -14.61
CA TYR A 416 18.58 -17.59 -14.39
C TYR A 416 18.59 -18.78 -13.43
N SER A 417 19.32 -19.82 -13.78
CA SER A 417 19.45 -21.05 -13.00
C SER A 417 20.90 -21.45 -12.91
N THR A 418 21.29 -21.99 -11.77
CA THR A 418 22.67 -22.39 -11.52
C THR A 418 22.74 -23.57 -10.55
N VAL A 419 23.85 -24.30 -10.54
CA VAL A 419 24.05 -25.47 -9.68
C VAL A 419 25.09 -25.14 -8.62
N VAL A 420 24.76 -25.30 -7.35
CA VAL A 420 25.64 -25.07 -6.19
C VAL A 420 25.68 -26.37 -5.38
N GLY A 421 26.83 -27.04 -5.36
CA GLY A 421 26.91 -28.43 -4.87
C GLY A 421 25.94 -29.33 -5.62
N ASP A 422 25.01 -29.96 -4.89
CA ASP A 422 23.95 -30.83 -5.44
C ASP A 422 22.61 -30.09 -5.65
N GLU A 423 22.51 -28.80 -5.30
CA GLU A 423 21.28 -28.01 -5.41
C GLU A 423 21.22 -27.29 -6.77
N THR A 424 20.06 -27.38 -7.44
CA THR A 424 19.74 -26.48 -8.56
C THR A 424 18.95 -25.30 -8.04
N LEU A 425 19.53 -24.11 -8.14
CA LEU A 425 18.92 -22.85 -7.70
C LEU A 425 18.44 -22.05 -8.90
N LYS A 426 17.34 -21.33 -8.72
CA LYS A 426 16.78 -20.36 -9.67
C LYS A 426 16.71 -19.00 -8.98
N LEU A 427 16.90 -17.95 -9.75
CA LEU A 427 16.79 -16.58 -9.27
C LEU A 427 15.33 -16.10 -9.41
N TYR A 428 14.78 -15.60 -8.30
CA TYR A 428 13.44 -15.01 -8.21
C TYR A 428 13.53 -13.56 -7.73
N TRP A 429 12.77 -12.67 -8.35
CA TRP A 429 12.77 -11.23 -8.07
C TRP A 429 11.59 -10.84 -7.18
N ALA A 430 11.85 -9.96 -6.22
CA ALA A 430 10.84 -9.51 -5.27
C ALA A 430 10.98 -8.06 -4.86
N ASP A 431 9.84 -7.52 -4.44
CA ASP A 431 9.73 -6.29 -3.68
C ASP A 431 9.00 -6.60 -2.37
N THR A 432 9.74 -6.66 -1.27
CA THR A 432 9.22 -7.17 0.02
C THR A 432 8.94 -6.08 1.03
N HIS A 433 8.96 -4.81 0.63
CA HIS A 433 8.68 -3.67 1.49
C HIS A 433 7.76 -2.72 0.73
N VAL A 434 6.46 -2.98 0.81
CA VAL A 434 5.43 -2.28 0.03
C VAL A 434 4.30 -1.89 0.97
N HIS A 435 3.88 -0.62 0.94
CA HIS A 435 2.78 -0.14 1.76
C HIS A 435 1.48 -0.06 0.95
N SER A 436 0.36 -0.40 1.60
CA SER A 436 -0.99 -0.27 1.08
C SER A 436 -1.73 0.87 1.75
N ARG A 437 -3.00 1.04 1.41
CA ARG A 437 -3.86 2.02 2.10
C ARG A 437 -4.06 1.75 3.59
N TYR A 438 -3.62 0.61 4.16
CA TYR A 438 -3.68 0.44 5.61
C TYR A 438 -2.57 1.24 6.32
N CYS A 439 -1.45 1.49 5.64
CA CYS A 439 -0.50 2.50 6.04
C CYS A 439 -1.06 3.92 5.75
N PRO A 440 -1.06 4.86 6.72
CA PRO A 440 -1.72 6.15 6.57
C PRO A 440 -1.23 7.00 5.42
N ASP A 441 0.07 7.02 5.14
CA ASP A 441 0.68 7.85 4.12
C ASP A 441 1.00 7.11 2.81
N ALA A 442 0.44 5.92 2.64
CA ALA A 442 0.57 5.13 1.44
C ALA A 442 -0.75 4.98 0.67
N GLU A 443 -0.59 4.51 -0.55
CA GLU A 443 -1.55 4.56 -1.63
C GLU A 443 -1.68 3.19 -2.30
N GLY A 444 -2.91 2.70 -2.49
CA GLY A 444 -3.20 1.46 -3.22
C GLY A 444 -3.99 0.44 -2.40
N GLU A 445 -4.98 -0.21 -3.03
CA GLU A 445 -5.71 -1.31 -2.41
C GLU A 445 -4.83 -2.58 -2.41
N PRO A 446 -4.84 -3.39 -1.34
CA PRO A 446 -3.98 -4.59 -1.24
C PRO A 446 -4.06 -5.53 -2.44
N ASP A 447 -5.26 -5.79 -2.99
CA ASP A 447 -5.45 -6.64 -4.16
C ASP A 447 -4.82 -6.04 -5.43
N LEU A 448 -4.98 -4.72 -5.63
CA LEU A 448 -4.40 -4.01 -6.78
C LEU A 448 -2.87 -3.98 -6.71
N LEU A 449 -2.28 -3.89 -5.51
CA LEU A 449 -0.83 -3.99 -5.35
C LEU A 449 -0.32 -5.37 -5.80
N VAL A 450 -1.00 -6.44 -5.41
CA VAL A 450 -0.64 -7.81 -5.82
C VAL A 450 -0.68 -7.96 -7.34
N GLN A 451 -1.71 -7.43 -7.98
CA GLN A 451 -1.82 -7.49 -9.44
C GLN A 451 -0.80 -6.60 -10.13
N THR A 452 -0.53 -5.40 -9.61
CA THR A 452 0.54 -4.55 -10.14
C THR A 452 1.88 -5.26 -10.07
N ALA A 453 2.21 -5.91 -8.96
CA ALA A 453 3.44 -6.67 -8.81
C ALA A 453 3.54 -7.82 -9.83
N ARG A 454 2.47 -8.61 -9.93
CA ARG A 454 2.45 -9.83 -10.77
C ARG A 454 2.37 -9.51 -12.26
N GLU A 455 1.42 -8.67 -12.67
CA GLU A 455 1.07 -8.48 -14.08
C GLU A 455 1.82 -7.31 -14.72
N GLN A 456 1.99 -6.21 -13.99
CA GLN A 456 2.68 -5.04 -14.52
C GLN A 456 4.18 -5.16 -14.28
N ALA A 457 4.60 -5.27 -13.03
CA ALA A 457 6.01 -5.31 -12.67
C ALA A 457 6.68 -6.63 -13.04
N GLN A 458 5.92 -7.73 -13.15
CA GLN A 458 6.43 -9.07 -13.47
C GLN A 458 7.52 -9.51 -12.46
N ILE A 459 7.24 -9.32 -11.17
CA ILE A 459 8.03 -9.90 -10.07
C ILE A 459 7.41 -11.22 -9.60
N ASP A 460 8.20 -12.03 -8.91
CA ASP A 460 7.86 -13.41 -8.59
C ASP A 460 7.17 -13.55 -7.23
N PHE A 461 7.52 -12.67 -6.30
CA PHE A 461 6.87 -12.61 -5.01
C PHE A 461 6.99 -11.22 -4.40
N MET A 462 6.12 -10.93 -3.43
CA MET A 462 6.12 -9.66 -2.71
C MET A 462 5.66 -9.83 -1.27
N CYS A 463 5.77 -8.76 -0.49
CA CYS A 463 5.16 -8.64 0.83
C CYS A 463 4.52 -7.26 0.99
N ILE A 464 3.30 -7.21 1.53
CA ILE A 464 2.66 -5.95 1.94
C ILE A 464 3.04 -5.74 3.41
N ILE A 465 3.71 -4.64 3.70
CA ILE A 465 4.41 -4.32 4.94
C ILE A 465 3.81 -3.02 5.52
N ASP A 466 2.50 -3.00 5.74
CA ASP A 466 1.86 -1.82 6.33
C ASP A 466 2.36 -1.55 7.76
N ASN A 467 2.35 -0.29 8.18
CA ASN A 467 2.83 0.10 9.50
C ASN A 467 1.93 -0.39 10.62
N ASP A 468 2.53 -1.02 11.62
CA ASP A 468 1.84 -1.41 12.85
C ASP A 468 1.35 -0.20 13.66
N PHE A 469 2.01 0.96 13.49
CA PHE A 469 1.77 2.15 14.29
C PHE A 469 2.16 3.45 13.58
N TYR A 470 1.19 4.36 13.52
CA TYR A 470 1.34 5.80 13.38
C TYR A 470 0.41 6.48 14.40
N PRO A 471 0.56 7.78 14.70
CA PRO A 471 -0.42 8.50 15.52
C PRO A 471 -1.84 8.32 14.98
N TYR A 472 -2.70 7.72 15.82
CA TYR A 472 -4.11 7.40 15.55
C TYR A 472 -4.40 6.45 14.38
N ALA A 473 -3.39 5.79 13.82
CA ALA A 473 -3.57 4.89 12.68
C ALA A 473 -2.52 3.77 12.65
N GLY A 474 -2.66 2.83 11.71
CA GLY A 474 -1.84 1.63 11.60
C GLY A 474 -2.71 0.38 11.47
N ILE A 475 -2.09 -0.75 11.15
CA ILE A 475 -2.80 -2.02 10.94
C ILE A 475 -3.64 -2.37 12.17
N MET A 476 -4.93 -2.59 11.94
CA MET A 476 -5.84 -3.15 12.94
C MET A 476 -5.90 -4.67 12.85
N PRO A 477 -6.26 -5.40 13.94
CA PRO A 477 -6.30 -6.87 13.93
C PRO A 477 -7.13 -7.48 12.79
N LEU A 478 -8.28 -6.89 12.45
CA LEU A 478 -9.09 -7.34 11.30
C LEU A 478 -8.39 -7.15 9.96
N GLU A 479 -7.65 -6.05 9.77
CA GLU A 479 -6.89 -5.78 8.55
C GLU A 479 -5.73 -6.79 8.44
N TRP A 480 -5.10 -7.15 9.56
CA TRP A 480 -4.12 -8.23 9.60
C TRP A 480 -4.72 -9.59 9.17
N GLU A 481 -5.89 -9.96 9.69
CA GLU A 481 -6.58 -11.19 9.26
C GLU A 481 -6.93 -11.17 7.77
N ARG A 482 -7.30 -10.01 7.22
CA ARG A 482 -7.50 -9.83 5.78
C ARG A 482 -6.20 -10.02 5.00
N LEU A 483 -5.11 -9.34 5.39
CA LEU A 483 -3.81 -9.46 4.72
C LEU A 483 -3.31 -10.91 4.70
N LYS A 484 -3.42 -11.64 5.82
CA LYS A 484 -3.10 -13.08 5.87
C LYS A 484 -3.96 -13.91 4.91
N THR A 485 -5.25 -13.60 4.83
CA THR A 485 -6.15 -14.31 3.92
C THR A 485 -5.82 -14.02 2.46
N LEU A 486 -5.54 -12.75 2.11
CA LEU A 486 -5.10 -12.38 0.77
C LEU A 486 -3.75 -13.05 0.43
N ALA A 487 -2.80 -13.10 1.36
CA ALA A 487 -1.55 -13.83 1.20
C ALA A 487 -1.77 -15.31 0.84
N ALA A 488 -2.68 -15.97 1.55
CA ALA A 488 -3.04 -17.37 1.27
C ALA A 488 -3.78 -17.55 -0.07
N LEU A 489 -4.62 -16.59 -0.47
CA LEU A 489 -5.41 -16.67 -1.71
C LEU A 489 -4.57 -16.41 -2.96
N PHE A 490 -3.68 -15.41 -2.91
CA PHE A 490 -2.90 -15.00 -4.07
C PHE A 490 -1.58 -15.76 -4.24
N SER A 491 -1.14 -16.47 -3.20
CA SER A 491 0.02 -17.36 -3.31
C SER A 491 -0.31 -18.62 -4.10
N LYS A 492 0.38 -18.80 -5.22
CA LYS A 492 0.32 -19.99 -6.07
C LYS A 492 1.74 -20.38 -6.46
N ASN A 493 2.19 -21.52 -5.94
CA ASN A 493 3.51 -22.08 -6.21
C ASN A 493 3.81 -22.12 -7.72
N ASP A 494 5.06 -21.85 -8.05
CA ASP A 494 5.57 -21.74 -9.43
C ASP A 494 4.95 -20.63 -10.29
N ASN A 495 4.07 -19.79 -9.72
CA ASN A 495 3.47 -18.64 -10.41
C ASN A 495 3.80 -17.31 -9.70
N PHE A 496 3.30 -17.12 -8.48
CA PHE A 496 3.48 -15.89 -7.71
C PHE A 496 3.25 -16.16 -6.23
N ILE A 497 4.05 -15.56 -5.33
CA ILE A 497 3.89 -15.70 -3.88
C ILE A 497 3.63 -14.34 -3.23
N LEU A 498 2.59 -14.24 -2.41
CA LEU A 498 2.36 -13.11 -1.51
C LEU A 498 2.66 -13.57 -0.08
N LEU A 499 3.73 -13.01 0.51
CA LEU A 499 4.12 -13.30 1.88
C LEU A 499 3.38 -12.37 2.85
N PRO A 500 2.95 -12.85 4.03
CA PRO A 500 2.42 -11.99 5.09
C PRO A 500 3.54 -11.30 5.88
N GLY A 501 3.31 -10.04 6.24
CA GLY A 501 4.26 -9.23 7.00
C GLY A 501 3.70 -7.86 7.39
N TYR A 502 4.46 -7.10 8.17
CA TYR A 502 4.10 -5.76 8.60
C TYR A 502 5.36 -4.98 9.01
N GLU A 503 5.28 -3.65 8.97
CA GLU A 503 6.37 -2.80 9.47
C GLU A 503 6.20 -2.56 10.97
N TYR A 504 7.16 -3.04 11.75
CA TYR A 504 7.35 -2.72 13.15
C TYR A 504 8.04 -1.35 13.26
N THR A 505 7.23 -0.30 13.42
CA THR A 505 7.58 1.12 13.28
C THR A 505 8.30 1.64 14.53
N TYR A 506 9.46 1.07 14.88
CA TYR A 506 10.11 1.23 16.18
C TYR A 506 11.20 2.31 16.23
N HIS A 507 11.20 3.12 17.28
CA HIS A 507 12.22 4.15 17.48
C HIS A 507 13.11 3.78 18.67
N GLU A 508 14.41 3.88 18.47
CA GLU A 508 15.43 3.55 19.48
C GLU A 508 16.05 4.83 20.03
N LYS A 509 16.10 4.94 21.35
CA LYS A 509 16.72 6.08 22.01
C LYS A 509 18.24 6.01 21.84
N GLY A 510 18.83 7.06 21.26
CA GLY A 510 20.29 7.17 21.08
C GLY A 510 20.80 6.83 19.69
N LEU A 511 19.91 6.53 18.74
CA LEU A 511 20.20 6.63 17.32
C LEU A 511 19.84 8.04 16.81
N GLU A 512 20.56 8.50 15.80
CA GLU A 512 20.33 9.79 15.13
C GLU A 512 20.33 9.58 13.61
N PRO A 513 19.14 9.59 12.95
CA PRO A 513 17.80 9.72 13.53
C PRO A 513 17.46 8.51 14.41
N ASN A 514 16.46 8.66 15.27
CA ASN A 514 16.05 7.59 16.18
C ASN A 514 15.27 6.44 15.52
N PHE A 515 15.09 6.45 14.19
CA PHE A 515 14.38 5.39 13.48
C PHE A 515 15.18 4.08 13.58
N ASN A 516 14.55 3.03 14.08
CA ASN A 516 15.12 1.68 14.14
C ASN A 516 14.05 0.65 13.77
N HIS A 517 13.35 0.94 12.67
CA HIS A 517 12.23 0.14 12.22
C HIS A 517 12.71 -1.26 11.82
N ARG A 518 11.77 -2.21 11.82
CA ARG A 518 11.91 -3.49 11.15
C ARG A 518 10.72 -3.70 10.27
N TYR A 519 10.91 -4.33 9.13
CA TYR A 519 9.80 -5.08 8.58
C TYR A 519 9.91 -6.56 8.94
N VAL A 520 8.78 -7.09 9.41
CA VAL A 520 8.59 -8.48 9.78
C VAL A 520 8.02 -9.20 8.58
N MET A 521 8.63 -10.32 8.21
CA MET A 521 8.13 -11.16 7.13
C MET A 521 8.05 -12.61 7.61
N TYR A 522 6.94 -13.29 7.28
CA TYR A 522 6.73 -14.70 7.62
C TYR A 522 6.67 -15.57 6.37
N PRO A 523 7.10 -16.85 6.45
CA PRO A 523 6.95 -17.79 5.34
C PRO A 523 5.48 -18.09 5.05
N SER A 524 4.70 -18.27 6.12
CA SER A 524 3.26 -18.48 6.03
C SER A 524 2.63 -18.15 7.38
N GLY A 525 1.48 -17.47 7.37
CA GLY A 525 0.81 -17.08 8.61
C GLY A 525 1.65 -16.10 9.44
N GLY A 526 1.59 -16.25 10.77
CA GLY A 526 2.20 -15.32 11.73
C GLY A 526 1.16 -14.57 12.57
N GLU A 527 1.54 -14.23 13.81
CA GLU A 527 0.77 -13.33 14.66
C GLU A 527 1.26 -11.90 14.44
N PHE A 528 0.36 -10.92 14.56
CA PHE A 528 0.71 -9.51 14.48
C PHE A 528 1.13 -9.01 15.86
N TYR A 529 2.40 -8.61 15.98
CA TYR A 529 2.96 -8.04 17.20
C TYR A 529 3.30 -6.57 16.97
N SER A 530 2.39 -5.69 17.38
CA SER A 530 2.65 -4.24 17.33
C SER A 530 3.65 -3.81 18.41
N ARG A 531 4.40 -2.74 18.15
CA ARG A 531 5.26 -2.06 19.13
C ARG A 531 4.54 -1.56 20.37
N THR A 532 3.22 -1.42 20.32
CA THR A 532 2.39 -1.09 21.48
C THR A 532 1.95 -2.31 22.29
N ASP A 533 2.11 -3.53 21.77
CA ASP A 533 1.82 -4.76 22.51
C ASP A 533 2.84 -4.94 23.64
N PRO A 534 2.40 -5.13 24.90
CA PRO A 534 3.28 -5.37 26.04
C PRO A 534 4.28 -6.54 25.85
N ARG A 535 3.95 -7.52 25.00
CA ARG A 535 4.78 -8.70 24.71
C ARG A 535 5.92 -8.43 23.74
N SER A 536 5.88 -7.31 23.01
CA SER A 536 6.81 -7.01 21.91
C SER A 536 7.17 -5.53 21.86
N ARG A 537 7.35 -4.88 23.01
CA ARG A 537 7.69 -3.43 23.09
C ARG A 537 9.10 -3.11 22.63
N THR A 538 9.99 -4.10 22.62
CA THR A 538 11.41 -3.96 22.25
C THR A 538 11.76 -4.98 21.18
N LEU A 539 12.87 -4.76 20.47
CA LEU A 539 13.38 -5.73 19.50
C LEU A 539 13.76 -7.04 20.20
N GLU A 540 14.31 -6.96 21.40
CA GLU A 540 14.70 -8.10 22.23
C GLU A 540 13.49 -8.97 22.65
N ASP A 541 12.32 -8.36 22.84
CA ASP A 541 11.07 -9.09 23.12
C ASP A 541 10.39 -9.59 21.84
N LEU A 542 10.45 -8.82 20.75
CA LEU A 542 9.83 -9.15 19.46
C LEU A 542 10.53 -10.34 18.78
N ALA A 543 11.86 -10.34 18.71
CA ALA A 543 12.61 -11.28 17.88
C ALA A 543 12.35 -12.77 18.24
N PRO A 544 12.30 -13.18 19.52
CA PRO A 544 11.96 -14.55 19.88
C PRO A 544 10.55 -14.97 19.43
N LEU A 545 9.59 -14.05 19.44
CA LEU A 545 8.21 -14.32 19.01
C LEU A 545 8.13 -14.54 17.49
N VAL A 546 8.83 -13.70 16.73
CA VAL A 546 8.89 -13.80 15.26
C VAL A 546 9.66 -15.06 14.84
N ASP A 547 10.78 -15.36 15.50
CA ASP A 547 11.59 -16.54 15.21
C ASP A 547 10.86 -17.85 15.51
N ALA A 548 10.07 -17.89 16.58
CA ALA A 548 9.22 -19.04 16.89
C ALA A 548 8.20 -19.36 15.78
N ALA A 549 7.79 -18.35 15.00
CA ALA A 549 6.94 -18.51 13.83
C ALA A 549 7.73 -18.68 12.51
N GLY A 550 9.07 -18.77 12.58
CA GLY A 550 9.96 -18.91 11.45
C GLY A 550 10.13 -17.65 10.59
N GLY A 551 9.69 -16.48 11.10
CA GLY A 551 9.81 -15.20 10.42
C GLY A 551 11.20 -14.59 10.50
N ILE A 552 11.38 -13.45 9.83
CA ILE A 552 12.63 -12.67 9.84
C ILE A 552 12.37 -11.19 10.16
N LEU A 553 13.39 -10.50 10.65
CA LEU A 553 13.41 -9.05 10.85
C LEU A 553 14.38 -8.42 9.87
N VAL A 554 13.90 -7.48 9.06
CA VAL A 554 14.75 -6.72 8.15
C VAL A 554 14.90 -5.30 8.67
N ALA A 555 16.14 -4.90 8.96
CA ALA A 555 16.48 -3.54 9.31
C ALA A 555 16.50 -2.67 8.05
N HIS A 556 15.87 -1.50 8.15
CA HIS A 556 15.88 -0.49 7.09
C HIS A 556 16.03 0.89 7.72
N HIS A 557 16.11 1.92 6.87
CA HIS A 557 16.58 3.29 7.17
C HIS A 557 18.11 3.46 7.14
N PRO A 558 18.61 4.69 6.90
CA PRO A 558 20.05 4.98 6.84
C PRO A 558 20.87 4.74 8.11
N THR A 559 20.22 4.57 9.25
CA THR A 559 20.85 4.29 10.55
C THR A 559 20.03 3.24 11.28
N PHE A 560 20.67 2.25 11.89
CA PHE A 560 19.97 1.20 12.64
C PHE A 560 20.89 0.52 13.67
N ARG A 561 20.27 -0.07 14.69
CA ARG A 561 20.92 -0.96 15.67
C ARG A 561 20.39 -2.37 15.46
N LEU A 562 21.30 -3.31 15.23
CA LEU A 562 20.98 -4.74 15.23
C LEU A 562 21.07 -5.30 16.65
N ILE A 563 20.20 -6.26 16.98
CA ILE A 563 20.32 -7.08 18.18
C ILE A 563 21.12 -8.36 17.87
N ASP A 564 21.68 -8.98 18.91
CA ASP A 564 22.35 -10.27 18.78
C ASP A 564 21.30 -11.41 18.75
N HIS A 565 20.62 -11.53 17.61
CA HIS A 565 19.61 -12.56 17.37
C HIS A 565 19.71 -13.12 15.94
N PRO A 566 19.55 -14.44 15.72
CA PRO A 566 19.74 -15.06 14.40
C PRO A 566 18.88 -14.49 13.27
N ILE A 567 17.75 -13.87 13.59
CA ILE A 567 16.81 -13.30 12.59
C ILE A 567 16.93 -11.79 12.40
N ASP A 568 17.86 -11.10 13.08
CA ASP A 568 18.06 -9.64 12.98
C ASP A 568 19.40 -9.29 12.32
N HIS A 569 19.58 -9.71 11.08
CA HIS A 569 20.80 -9.46 10.29
C HIS A 569 20.51 -9.14 8.82
N TYR A 570 19.24 -9.09 8.43
CA TYR A 570 18.82 -8.68 7.10
C TYR A 570 18.78 -7.16 7.05
N THR A 571 19.29 -6.57 5.99
CA THR A 571 19.40 -5.11 5.90
C THR A 571 19.01 -4.63 4.51
N GLU A 572 18.04 -3.73 4.46
CA GLU A 572 17.69 -2.98 3.27
C GLU A 572 18.79 -1.97 2.96
N ILE A 573 19.53 -2.21 1.88
CA ILE A 573 20.68 -1.39 1.49
C ILE A 573 20.35 -0.35 0.41
N CYS A 574 19.17 -0.49 -0.21
CA CYS A 574 18.63 0.46 -1.17
C CYS A 574 17.09 0.36 -1.23
N SER A 575 16.44 1.51 -1.40
CA SER A 575 14.99 1.65 -1.55
C SER A 575 14.61 2.88 -2.38
N SER A 576 13.31 3.14 -2.58
CA SER A 576 12.79 4.36 -3.22
C SER A 576 13.20 5.64 -2.50
N TRP A 577 13.62 5.52 -1.24
CA TRP A 577 14.03 6.63 -0.40
C TRP A 577 15.49 6.99 -0.54
N ARG A 578 16.34 5.98 -0.73
CA ARG A 578 17.79 6.18 -0.74
C ARG A 578 18.54 4.95 -1.20
N ILE A 579 19.69 5.17 -1.79
CA ILE A 579 20.68 4.13 -2.05
C ILE A 579 21.68 4.11 -0.89
N SER A 580 21.23 3.64 0.28
CA SER A 580 21.99 3.70 1.54
C SER A 580 23.41 3.10 1.45
N MET A 581 23.61 2.05 0.65
CA MET A 581 24.93 1.44 0.40
C MET A 581 25.95 2.40 -0.23
N GLU A 582 25.46 3.36 -1.01
CA GLU A 582 26.26 4.33 -1.76
C GLU A 582 26.32 5.69 -1.10
N GLU A 583 25.21 6.13 -0.52
CA GLU A 583 25.05 7.47 0.04
C GLU A 583 25.47 7.56 1.52
N LYS A 584 25.59 6.43 2.24
CA LYS A 584 25.86 6.41 3.69
C LYS A 584 26.90 5.36 4.10
N ASN A 585 27.57 5.64 5.21
CA ASN A 585 28.64 4.77 5.73
C ASN A 585 28.15 3.66 6.67
N GLU A 586 26.88 3.65 7.09
CA GLU A 586 26.42 2.78 8.18
C GLU A 586 26.63 1.29 7.88
N ILE A 587 26.21 0.83 6.70
CA ILE A 587 26.39 -0.58 6.27
C ILE A 587 27.87 -0.96 6.26
N ARG A 588 28.73 -0.09 5.73
CA ARG A 588 30.19 -0.31 5.69
C ARG A 588 30.79 -0.37 7.10
N LYS A 589 30.36 0.51 8.02
CA LYS A 589 30.76 0.47 9.44
C LYS A 589 30.39 -0.86 10.09
N LYS A 590 29.17 -1.37 9.84
CA LYS A 590 28.73 -2.67 10.36
C LYS A 590 29.58 -3.82 9.83
N LEU A 591 29.82 -3.89 8.52
CA LEU A 591 30.68 -4.91 7.91
C LEU A 591 32.10 -4.89 8.50
N ARG A 592 32.71 -3.69 8.63
CA ARG A 592 34.03 -3.54 9.26
C ARG A 592 34.07 -4.00 10.71
N SER A 593 32.95 -3.89 11.44
CA SER A 593 32.85 -4.36 12.83
C SER A 593 32.66 -5.87 12.94
N GLY A 594 32.61 -6.60 11.81
CA GLY A 594 32.44 -8.05 11.77
C GLY A 594 30.98 -8.50 11.80
N GLN A 595 30.01 -7.57 11.68
CA GLN A 595 28.61 -7.94 11.56
C GLN A 595 28.35 -8.61 10.21
N LYS A 596 27.60 -9.71 10.23
CA LYS A 596 27.14 -10.40 9.04
C LYS A 596 25.81 -9.79 8.64
N LEU A 597 25.71 -9.28 7.42
CA LEU A 597 24.51 -8.64 6.90
C LEU A 597 24.05 -9.35 5.64
N THR A 598 22.77 -9.74 5.58
CA THR A 598 22.13 -10.18 4.34
C THR A 598 21.59 -8.94 3.62
N PHE A 599 22.05 -8.70 2.40
CA PHE A 599 21.66 -7.51 1.63
C PHE A 599 20.29 -7.70 0.99
N ILE A 600 19.41 -6.74 1.25
CA ILE A 600 18.05 -6.67 0.73
C ILE A 600 17.89 -5.36 -0.04
N GLY A 601 17.18 -5.40 -1.17
CA GLY A 601 16.72 -4.22 -1.89
C GLY A 601 15.20 -4.31 -2.03
N SER A 602 14.47 -3.38 -1.41
CA SER A 602 13.02 -3.33 -1.49
C SER A 602 12.59 -1.89 -1.57
N SER A 603 11.46 -1.61 -2.21
CA SER A 603 11.13 -0.25 -2.59
C SER A 603 10.80 0.62 -1.39
N ASP A 604 10.19 0.07 -0.34
CA ASP A 604 9.56 0.86 0.71
C ASP A 604 8.61 1.88 0.03
N THR A 605 7.85 1.38 -0.94
CA THR A 605 7.00 2.23 -1.77
C THR A 605 5.70 2.53 -1.03
N HIS A 606 5.42 3.83 -0.88
CA HIS A 606 4.13 4.36 -0.46
C HIS A 606 3.25 4.67 -1.66
N ARG A 607 3.69 4.31 -2.87
CA ARG A 607 2.97 4.43 -4.13
C ARG A 607 2.35 3.08 -4.47
N ALA A 608 1.32 3.10 -5.32
CA ALA A 608 0.67 1.87 -5.77
C ALA A 608 1.48 1.13 -6.87
N LEU A 609 2.80 0.95 -6.69
CA LEU A 609 3.78 0.52 -7.72
C LEU A 609 4.79 -0.55 -7.24
N PRO A 610 4.35 -1.64 -6.59
CA PRO A 610 5.27 -2.68 -6.16
C PRO A 610 6.07 -3.24 -7.34
N GLY A 611 7.37 -3.40 -7.11
CA GLY A 611 8.35 -3.85 -8.11
C GLY A 611 8.76 -2.81 -9.15
N LEU A 612 8.14 -1.63 -9.16
CA LEU A 612 8.49 -0.49 -10.04
C LEU A 612 8.96 0.74 -9.24
N GLY A 613 9.04 0.64 -7.91
CA GLY A 613 9.46 1.72 -7.02
C GLY A 613 10.96 1.99 -6.99
N GLY A 614 11.79 1.16 -7.63
CA GLY A 614 13.23 1.42 -7.80
C GLY A 614 14.17 0.63 -6.87
N ALA A 615 13.69 -0.43 -6.24
CA ALA A 615 14.54 -1.44 -5.61
C ALA A 615 13.90 -2.84 -5.72
N LEU A 616 14.75 -3.86 -5.89
CA LEU A 616 14.34 -5.27 -5.95
C LEU A 616 15.39 -6.17 -5.28
N THR A 617 14.91 -7.25 -4.68
CA THR A 617 15.74 -8.33 -4.15
C THR A 617 15.64 -9.52 -5.10
N GLY A 618 16.78 -10.04 -5.52
CA GLY A 618 16.85 -11.35 -6.15
C GLY A 618 17.17 -12.41 -5.10
N VAL A 619 16.46 -13.53 -5.09
CA VAL A 619 16.66 -14.66 -4.17
C VAL A 619 16.94 -15.93 -4.97
N TYR A 620 18.04 -16.61 -4.65
CA TYR A 620 18.32 -17.94 -5.19
C TYR A 620 17.65 -19.02 -4.35
N ALA A 621 16.63 -19.67 -4.92
CA ALA A 621 15.86 -20.72 -4.28
C ALA A 621 15.65 -21.93 -5.21
N THR A 622 15.32 -23.08 -4.64
CA THR A 622 15.09 -24.34 -5.37
C THR A 622 13.77 -24.32 -6.15
N SER A 623 12.75 -23.65 -5.63
CA SER A 623 11.41 -23.49 -6.21
C SER A 623 10.78 -22.15 -5.80
N LEU A 624 9.69 -21.77 -6.49
CA LEU A 624 8.89 -20.59 -6.15
C LEU A 624 7.74 -21.03 -5.23
N ASP A 625 8.07 -21.20 -3.96
CA ASP A 625 7.13 -21.46 -2.88
C ASP A 625 7.68 -20.83 -1.58
N PRO A 626 6.83 -20.59 -0.57
CA PRO A 626 7.27 -19.82 0.59
C PRO A 626 8.42 -20.46 1.38
N ASP A 627 8.48 -21.79 1.47
CA ASP A 627 9.51 -22.50 2.23
C ASP A 627 10.87 -22.38 1.54
N ALA A 628 10.92 -22.64 0.23
CA ALA A 628 12.13 -22.54 -0.57
C ALA A 628 12.65 -21.09 -0.64
N LEU A 629 11.76 -20.11 -0.76
CA LEU A 629 12.12 -18.69 -0.72
C LEU A 629 12.73 -18.30 0.63
N PHE A 630 12.11 -18.72 1.74
CA PHE A 630 12.64 -18.44 3.08
C PHE A 630 13.94 -19.20 3.37
N GLU A 631 14.15 -20.39 2.81
CA GLU A 631 15.45 -21.05 2.85
C GLU A 631 16.51 -20.19 2.15
N GLY A 632 16.18 -19.61 0.99
CA GLY A 632 17.04 -18.65 0.28
C GLY A 632 17.42 -17.45 1.15
N TYR A 633 16.44 -16.81 1.81
CA TYR A 633 16.70 -15.74 2.77
C TYR A 633 17.57 -16.20 3.93
N ARG A 634 17.22 -17.30 4.62
CA ARG A 634 17.97 -17.80 5.80
C ARG A 634 19.41 -18.16 5.49
N LYS A 635 19.69 -18.60 4.27
CA LYS A 635 21.05 -18.89 3.79
C LYS A 635 21.76 -17.65 3.22
N GLY A 636 21.13 -16.48 3.24
CA GLY A 636 21.67 -15.22 2.72
C GLY A 636 21.86 -15.20 1.21
N ARG A 637 21.15 -16.07 0.46
CA ARG A 637 21.33 -16.26 -0.98
C ARG A 637 20.63 -15.17 -1.79
N THR A 638 20.94 -13.91 -1.47
CA THR A 638 20.26 -12.74 -2.00
C THR A 638 21.19 -11.82 -2.78
N ILE A 639 20.57 -11.05 -3.68
CA ILE A 639 21.16 -9.89 -4.35
C ILE A 639 20.21 -8.72 -4.12
N ALA A 640 20.78 -7.55 -3.86
CA ALA A 640 20.02 -6.31 -3.73
C ALA A 640 20.28 -5.45 -4.98
N THR A 641 19.24 -4.85 -5.53
CA THR A 641 19.33 -4.07 -6.76
C THR A 641 18.50 -2.81 -6.65
N GLN A 642 18.89 -1.80 -7.40
CA GLN A 642 18.13 -0.58 -7.59
C GLN A 642 17.08 -0.76 -8.69
N GLY A 643 16.19 -1.75 -8.56
CA GLY A 643 15.07 -1.98 -9.48
C GLY A 643 15.42 -2.75 -10.76
N ASN A 644 16.69 -2.78 -11.14
CA ASN A 644 17.16 -3.58 -12.28
C ASN A 644 17.19 -5.09 -11.96
N ARG A 645 17.19 -5.93 -12.99
CA ARG A 645 17.26 -7.39 -12.84
C ARG A 645 18.64 -7.96 -13.16
N THR A 646 19.71 -7.29 -12.71
CA THR A 646 21.08 -7.77 -12.90
C THR A 646 21.33 -9.06 -12.13
N VAL A 647 21.65 -10.14 -12.83
CA VAL A 647 22.07 -11.40 -12.23
C VAL A 647 23.48 -11.23 -11.67
N ILE A 648 23.70 -11.67 -10.42
CA ILE A 648 25.03 -11.84 -9.82
C ILE A 648 25.10 -13.24 -9.21
N ASP A 649 25.84 -14.15 -9.83
CA ASP A 649 26.18 -15.47 -9.30
C ASP A 649 27.64 -15.44 -8.83
N PHE A 650 27.81 -15.10 -7.55
CA PHE A 650 29.11 -14.95 -6.91
C PHE A 650 29.33 -16.08 -5.92
N ARG A 651 30.49 -16.73 -6.03
CA ARG A 651 30.86 -17.88 -5.21
C ARG A 651 32.29 -17.85 -4.77
N ILE A 652 32.51 -18.45 -3.62
CA ILE A 652 33.82 -18.78 -3.09
C ILE A 652 33.82 -20.28 -2.79
N ASN A 653 34.74 -21.00 -3.41
CA ASN A 653 34.77 -22.46 -3.45
C ASN A 653 33.43 -22.99 -4.00
N GLU A 654 32.74 -23.83 -3.23
CA GLU A 654 31.45 -24.42 -3.62
C GLU A 654 30.24 -23.67 -3.03
N GLU A 655 30.46 -22.54 -2.36
CA GLU A 655 29.40 -21.78 -1.67
C GLU A 655 29.06 -20.48 -2.40
N ILE A 656 27.77 -20.17 -2.49
CA ILE A 656 27.23 -18.92 -3.05
C ILE A 656 27.18 -17.81 -1.99
N SER A 657 27.04 -16.55 -2.45
CA SER A 657 26.68 -15.39 -1.63
C SER A 657 25.74 -15.70 -0.45
N GLY A 658 26.07 -15.17 0.73
CA GLY A 658 25.40 -15.47 2.00
C GLY A 658 26.15 -16.45 2.91
N ALA A 659 27.06 -17.27 2.36
CA ALA A 659 27.73 -18.31 3.12
C ALA A 659 28.80 -17.79 4.09
N SER A 660 29.05 -18.58 5.14
CA SER A 660 30.19 -18.43 6.04
C SER A 660 31.09 -19.65 5.94
N LEU A 661 32.36 -19.43 5.60
CA LEU A 661 33.37 -20.46 5.35
C LEU A 661 34.48 -20.38 6.41
N SER A 662 35.04 -21.52 6.77
CA SER A 662 36.27 -21.62 7.56
C SER A 662 37.27 -22.47 6.78
N ILE A 663 38.38 -21.87 6.34
CA ILE A 663 39.38 -22.56 5.50
C ILE A 663 40.80 -22.45 6.10
N PRO A 664 41.67 -23.45 5.90
CA PRO A 664 43.07 -23.33 6.30
C PRO A 664 43.83 -22.30 5.45
N ALA A 665 44.80 -21.59 6.02
CA ALA A 665 45.66 -20.65 5.27
C ALA A 665 46.43 -21.29 4.08
N SER A 666 46.55 -22.63 4.06
CA SER A 666 47.15 -23.38 2.95
C SER A 666 46.22 -23.57 1.74
N GLU A 667 44.92 -23.41 1.94
CA GLU A 667 43.90 -23.59 0.90
C GLU A 667 43.72 -22.29 0.11
N LYS A 668 43.51 -22.40 -1.21
CA LYS A 668 43.22 -21.25 -2.06
C LYS A 668 41.72 -21.02 -2.10
N LEU A 669 41.33 -19.75 -2.11
CA LEU A 669 39.96 -19.33 -2.38
C LEU A 669 39.72 -19.38 -3.88
N LEU A 670 38.79 -20.24 -4.33
CA LEU A 670 38.34 -20.29 -5.72
C LEU A 670 37.16 -19.33 -5.90
N ILE A 671 37.38 -18.21 -6.58
CA ILE A 671 36.33 -17.24 -6.89
C ILE A 671 35.69 -17.59 -8.22
N HIS A 672 34.36 -17.64 -8.25
CA HIS A 672 33.56 -17.73 -9.47
C HIS A 672 32.56 -16.57 -9.49
N CYS A 673 32.55 -15.80 -10.58
CA CYS A 673 31.70 -14.64 -10.73
C CYS A 673 31.05 -14.63 -12.11
N VAL A 674 29.72 -14.68 -12.14
CA VAL A 674 28.91 -14.46 -13.34
C VAL A 674 28.01 -13.27 -13.11
N ILE A 675 28.07 -12.29 -14.02
CA ILE A 675 27.18 -11.14 -14.02
C ILE A 675 26.49 -11.10 -15.38
N ARG A 676 25.16 -10.88 -15.37
CA ARG A 676 24.38 -10.62 -16.59
C ARG A 676 23.42 -9.47 -16.35
N ALA A 677 23.51 -8.46 -17.19
CA ALA A 677 22.67 -7.27 -17.12
C ALA A 677 21.84 -7.10 -18.41
N ASP A 678 20.74 -6.36 -18.31
CA ASP A 678 19.90 -5.95 -19.43
C ASP A 678 20.40 -4.66 -20.12
N ARG A 679 21.32 -3.95 -19.46
CA ARG A 679 21.97 -2.74 -19.96
C ARG A 679 23.49 -2.82 -19.79
N PRO A 680 24.26 -2.04 -20.57
CA PRO A 680 25.72 -2.03 -20.46
C PRO A 680 26.20 -1.77 -19.04
N ILE A 681 27.15 -2.60 -18.60
CA ILE A 681 27.85 -2.47 -17.33
C ILE A 681 28.90 -1.37 -17.47
N GLU A 682 28.83 -0.33 -16.62
CA GLU A 682 29.87 0.69 -16.50
C GLU A 682 31.08 0.10 -15.76
N TYR A 683 30.83 -0.52 -14.61
CA TYR A 683 31.84 -1.32 -13.91
C TYR A 683 31.24 -2.44 -13.06
N ALA A 684 32.06 -3.44 -12.80
CA ALA A 684 31.82 -4.43 -11.76
C ALA A 684 33.09 -4.62 -10.92
N GLU A 685 32.92 -4.73 -9.60
CA GLU A 685 34.01 -4.82 -8.64
C GLU A 685 33.76 -5.99 -7.68
N ILE A 686 34.80 -6.79 -7.45
CA ILE A 686 34.83 -7.75 -6.35
C ILE A 686 35.59 -7.09 -5.20
N ILE A 687 34.93 -6.95 -4.07
CA ILE A 687 35.40 -6.20 -2.90
C ILE A 687 35.72 -7.19 -1.79
N CYS A 688 36.89 -7.04 -1.16
CA CYS A 688 37.32 -7.73 0.06
C CYS A 688 37.67 -6.68 1.12
N ASP A 689 36.97 -6.67 2.26
CA ASP A 689 37.20 -5.72 3.37
C ASP A 689 37.38 -4.26 2.88
N GLU A 690 36.45 -3.82 2.02
CA GLU A 690 36.42 -2.49 1.36
C GLU A 690 37.43 -2.27 0.23
N SER A 691 38.39 -3.17 0.05
CA SER A 691 39.37 -3.09 -1.03
C SER A 691 38.87 -3.81 -2.28
N VAL A 692 38.97 -3.15 -3.43
CA VAL A 692 38.67 -3.78 -4.72
C VAL A 692 39.81 -4.74 -5.10
N ILE A 693 39.52 -6.04 -5.09
CA ILE A 693 40.50 -7.09 -5.46
C ILE A 693 40.44 -7.45 -6.95
N ARG A 694 39.33 -7.12 -7.61
CA ARG A 694 39.11 -7.33 -9.04
C ARG A 694 38.15 -6.27 -9.56
N SER A 695 38.45 -5.68 -10.73
CA SER A 695 37.62 -4.65 -11.35
C SER A 695 37.50 -4.91 -12.85
N TYR A 696 36.30 -4.76 -13.38
CA TYR A 696 35.98 -4.80 -14.81
C TYR A 696 35.38 -3.45 -15.19
N ARG A 697 35.87 -2.86 -16.28
CA ARG A 697 35.36 -1.58 -16.82
C ARG A 697 34.82 -1.81 -18.22
N ASP A 698 33.63 -1.29 -18.48
CA ASP A 698 32.92 -1.40 -19.75
C ASP A 698 32.90 -2.83 -20.37
N PRO A 699 32.61 -3.91 -19.61
CA PRO A 699 32.69 -5.28 -20.13
C PRO A 699 31.55 -5.65 -21.09
N GLY A 700 30.60 -4.75 -21.35
CA GLY A 700 29.39 -5.04 -22.11
C GLY A 700 28.24 -5.45 -21.20
N LEU A 701 27.53 -6.52 -21.54
CA LEU A 701 26.34 -6.99 -20.81
C LEU A 701 26.62 -8.17 -19.86
N GLU A 702 27.77 -8.83 -20.03
CA GLU A 702 28.08 -10.07 -19.33
C GLU A 702 29.51 -10.11 -18.83
N ILE A 703 29.71 -10.75 -17.68
CA ILE A 703 31.02 -11.09 -17.13
C ILE A 703 30.99 -12.56 -16.74
N TYR A 704 32.04 -13.27 -17.10
CA TYR A 704 32.36 -14.59 -16.59
C TYR A 704 33.83 -14.61 -16.21
N ASP A 705 34.13 -14.76 -14.91
CA ASP A 705 35.51 -14.90 -14.44
C ASP A 705 35.61 -15.98 -13.36
N GLN A 706 36.73 -16.70 -13.40
CA GLN A 706 37.09 -17.70 -12.41
C GLN A 706 38.58 -17.60 -12.12
N PHE A 707 38.94 -17.37 -10.86
CA PHE A 707 40.34 -17.23 -10.45
C PHE A 707 40.53 -17.71 -9.01
N SER A 708 41.79 -17.98 -8.64
CA SER A 708 42.13 -18.37 -7.29
C SER A 708 42.98 -17.31 -6.61
N LEU A 709 42.77 -17.05 -5.33
CA LEU A 709 43.62 -16.18 -4.51
C LEU A 709 44.07 -16.88 -3.23
N SER A 710 45.24 -16.50 -2.73
CA SER A 710 45.72 -16.96 -1.43
C SER A 710 45.11 -16.06 -0.36
N PRO A 711 44.35 -16.61 0.60
CA PRO A 711 43.75 -15.82 1.66
C PRO A 711 44.81 -15.25 2.60
N GLU A 712 44.58 -14.04 3.11
CA GLU A 712 45.28 -13.57 4.30
C GLU A 712 44.67 -14.21 5.55
N GLY A 713 45.43 -14.25 6.65
CA GLY A 713 44.93 -14.79 7.92
C GLY A 713 43.95 -13.80 8.56
N GLY A 714 42.81 -14.31 9.06
CA GLY A 714 41.78 -13.46 9.67
C GLY A 714 40.37 -13.81 9.20
N THR A 715 39.43 -12.90 9.44
CA THR A 715 38.08 -12.99 8.90
C THR A 715 37.89 -11.88 7.88
N HIS A 716 37.47 -12.27 6.68
CA HIS A 716 37.36 -11.41 5.52
C HIS A 716 35.95 -11.48 4.94
N THR A 717 35.48 -10.36 4.40
CA THR A 717 34.16 -10.24 3.77
C THR A 717 34.29 -9.95 2.29
N TYR A 718 33.69 -10.79 1.45
CA TYR A 718 33.75 -10.68 -0.01
C TYR A 718 32.38 -10.43 -0.61
N TYR A 719 32.23 -9.43 -1.47
CA TYR A 719 30.99 -9.22 -2.22
C TYR A 719 31.24 -8.55 -3.57
N VAL A 720 30.23 -8.60 -4.43
CA VAL A 720 30.24 -7.97 -5.75
C VAL A 720 29.41 -6.70 -5.72
N ARG A 721 29.92 -5.66 -6.35
CA ARG A 721 29.23 -4.40 -6.63
C ARG A 721 29.22 -4.17 -8.14
N VAL A 722 28.05 -3.93 -8.72
CA VAL A 722 27.86 -3.67 -10.14
C VAL A 722 27.20 -2.31 -10.30
N LYS A 723 27.67 -1.54 -11.28
CA LYS A 723 27.02 -0.33 -11.76
C LYS A 723 26.81 -0.42 -13.26
N LEU A 724 25.56 -0.36 -13.70
CA LEU A 724 25.17 -0.19 -15.09
C LEU A 724 25.29 1.27 -15.51
N ILE A 725 25.33 1.53 -16.82
CA ILE A 725 25.25 2.90 -17.32
C ILE A 725 23.88 3.49 -16.98
N GLY A 726 23.86 4.58 -16.21
CA GLY A 726 22.63 5.29 -15.87
C GLY A 726 22.81 6.25 -14.69
N ASP A 727 21.82 7.13 -14.50
CA ASP A 727 21.69 7.95 -13.29
C ASP A 727 21.29 7.06 -12.10
N PRO A 728 22.05 7.07 -10.99
CA PRO A 728 21.75 6.31 -9.78
C PRO A 728 20.64 6.91 -8.90
N SER A 729 19.99 7.98 -9.33
CA SER A 729 18.90 8.63 -8.60
C SER A 729 19.23 8.92 -7.13
N PHE A 730 20.46 9.37 -6.86
CA PHE A 730 20.86 9.75 -5.52
C PHE A 730 20.02 10.94 -5.03
N ASN A 731 19.50 10.82 -3.82
CA ASN A 731 18.67 11.85 -3.19
C ASN A 731 19.53 12.88 -2.45
N GLU A 732 20.71 12.48 -1.98
CA GLU A 732 21.69 13.35 -1.31
C GLU A 732 23.13 13.09 -1.81
N PRO A 733 23.44 13.30 -3.10
CA PRO A 733 24.76 12.98 -3.64
C PRO A 733 25.92 13.76 -2.99
N ASP A 734 25.64 14.95 -2.43
CA ASP A 734 26.63 15.85 -1.83
C ASP A 734 26.58 15.90 -0.29
N ALA A 735 25.70 15.12 0.37
CA ALA A 735 25.62 15.14 1.82
C ALA A 735 26.77 14.39 2.48
N ASP A 736 27.06 14.75 3.73
CA ASP A 736 28.00 13.99 4.56
C ASP A 736 27.46 12.54 4.74
N PRO A 737 28.22 11.50 4.36
CA PRO A 737 27.77 10.11 4.46
C PRO A 737 27.64 9.60 5.90
N ASP A 738 28.15 10.35 6.89
CA ASP A 738 28.01 10.07 8.32
C ASP A 738 26.86 10.85 8.98
N VAL A 739 26.23 11.78 8.26
CA VAL A 739 25.12 12.60 8.76
C VAL A 739 23.86 12.29 7.98
N TYR A 740 22.77 11.99 8.68
CA TYR A 740 21.46 11.89 8.06
C TYR A 740 20.75 13.24 8.10
N SER A 741 20.38 13.79 6.94
CA SER A 741 19.68 15.08 6.86
C SER A 741 18.16 14.95 6.99
N GLY A 742 17.67 13.75 7.37
CA GLY A 742 16.25 13.42 7.48
C GLY A 742 15.73 12.63 6.27
N PRO A 743 14.52 12.05 6.37
CA PRO A 743 13.90 11.32 5.26
C PRO A 743 13.53 12.24 4.09
N PHE A 744 13.36 13.53 4.35
CA PHE A 744 12.65 14.48 3.49
C PHE A 744 13.58 15.58 2.97
N VAL A 745 14.33 15.29 1.92
CA VAL A 745 15.29 16.25 1.33
C VAL A 745 14.64 17.01 0.18
N ARG A 746 14.32 18.29 0.41
CA ARG A 746 13.65 19.11 -0.64
C ARG A 746 14.58 19.56 -1.76
N SER A 747 15.89 19.44 -1.57
CA SER A 747 16.89 19.71 -2.59
C SER A 747 17.24 18.49 -3.44
N GLY A 748 16.64 17.32 -3.15
CA GLY A 748 16.86 16.11 -3.94
C GLY A 748 16.41 16.28 -5.38
N HIS A 749 17.08 15.59 -6.31
CA HIS A 749 16.74 15.64 -7.74
C HIS A 749 15.41 14.93 -8.04
N TYR A 750 15.06 13.94 -7.22
CA TYR A 750 13.85 13.13 -7.37
C TYR A 750 12.77 13.58 -6.38
N PRO A 751 11.47 13.55 -6.76
CA PRO A 751 10.40 13.74 -5.82
C PRO A 751 10.47 12.67 -4.72
N PHE A 752 9.96 13.01 -3.56
CA PHE A 752 9.97 12.16 -2.37
C PHE A 752 9.33 10.78 -2.60
N ASN A 753 9.94 9.71 -2.07
CA ASN A 753 9.53 8.31 -2.28
C ASN A 753 9.39 7.90 -3.78
N PHE A 754 10.13 8.56 -4.66
CA PHE A 754 10.36 8.10 -6.03
C PHE A 754 11.83 7.79 -6.25
N ALA A 755 12.08 6.65 -6.87
CA ALA A 755 13.36 6.34 -7.49
C ALA A 755 13.12 5.86 -8.92
N ARG A 756 14.20 5.79 -9.70
CA ARG A 756 14.16 5.25 -11.05
C ARG A 756 13.63 3.84 -11.04
N VAL A 757 12.72 3.54 -11.97
CA VAL A 757 12.14 2.19 -12.14
C VAL A 757 13.23 1.14 -12.40
N ASP A 758 14.29 1.55 -13.12
CA ASP A 758 15.42 0.71 -13.51
C ASP A 758 16.74 1.46 -13.22
N GLY A 759 17.07 1.61 -11.94
CA GLY A 759 18.31 2.21 -11.48
C GLY A 759 19.54 1.32 -11.73
N PRO A 760 20.77 1.87 -11.72
CA PRO A 760 21.97 1.21 -12.24
C PRO A 760 22.68 0.25 -11.28
N PHE A 761 22.41 0.27 -9.98
CA PHE A 761 23.23 -0.49 -9.03
C PHE A 761 22.70 -1.88 -8.69
N ALA A 762 23.63 -2.81 -8.43
CA ALA A 762 23.35 -4.13 -7.88
C ALA A 762 24.50 -4.61 -6.97
N TRP A 763 24.17 -5.35 -5.92
CA TRP A 763 25.12 -5.95 -4.99
C TRP A 763 24.76 -7.39 -4.68
N SER A 764 25.77 -8.24 -4.51
CA SER A 764 25.57 -9.56 -3.91
C SER A 764 25.62 -9.46 -2.39
N THR A 765 24.85 -10.29 -1.68
CA THR A 765 25.13 -10.53 -0.26
C THR A 765 26.56 -11.05 -0.07
N PRO A 766 27.28 -10.62 0.99
CA PRO A 766 28.65 -11.05 1.16
C PRO A 766 28.82 -12.55 1.45
N VAL A 767 30.02 -13.04 1.17
CA VAL A 767 30.55 -14.31 1.68
C VAL A 767 31.57 -13.98 2.76
N TRP A 768 31.42 -14.58 3.94
CA TRP A 768 32.37 -14.43 5.05
C TRP A 768 33.34 -15.60 5.05
N VAL A 769 34.63 -15.31 5.09
CA VAL A 769 35.68 -16.33 5.09
C VAL A 769 36.56 -16.12 6.31
N THR A 770 36.60 -17.10 7.20
CA THR A 770 37.57 -17.17 8.30
C THR A 770 38.72 -18.09 7.90
N VAL A 771 39.93 -17.59 7.99
CA VAL A 771 41.16 -18.26 7.56
C VAL A 771 41.96 -18.63 8.80
N THR A 772 42.07 -19.94 9.04
CA THR A 772 42.67 -20.53 10.27
C THR A 772 44.09 -21.01 10.08
#